data_AF-A0A6V8CYZ2-F1
#
_entry.id   AF-A0A6V8CYZ2-F1
#
_cell.length_a   1.000
_cell.length_b   1.000
_cell.length_c   1.000
_cell.angle_alpha   90.00
_cell.angle_beta   90.00
_cell.angle_gamma   90.00
#
_symmetry.space_group_name_H-M   'P 1'
#
loop_
_entity.id
_entity.type
_entity.pdbx_description
1 polymer ?
#
loop_
_entity_poly.entity_id
_entity_poly.type
_entity_poly.pdbx_seq_one_letter_code
_entity_poly.pdbx_strand_id
1 'polypeptide(L)'
;MKLGILPILLSALIFAAPLSGCIFTNDSPEEIILEDSVTECPEGTELAPNSDTDCVLIVIDSGNDEVDSSDNSTTEPEGNETTTTNETQEATNDTEQETAPLPLAEQCLDSHQNLAMHIHPFLNISIRGSQVLIPSGMGIDTSACSEKMHLIHTHDDTGKLHIETYEEMTVNLTLFFEIWNISQIFSNELFPLFVDPSNVTVSVNGVTQNVEWHLIALLDGDQVLIEFDDAIPDTDGDGVNDELDICPNHDDNIDTDEDGIPDGCDDDDDGDGVSDDADLCPGYDDTMDSDSDGIPDDCDSTDDSGYDASDLAEFWMDKFLCQNGSGTGIDDYNTTGDDNHVCEVTVTTDENNVTVTMNGIPNHDLESGPGCCAAPQSYTLTIPREPVNDTTGGHSSTNCPSAGGAYQCAADRGSIAYGMNGVPFFGPEDGPGGDAVAYHHGEYEEDRQQIWLGIGYGHSAGGTYHYHADANLMHWHPDESANEGWLDYSFPSSLDSQVESPVIGVAFDGYPIYGIYGDDGNGQITDMKSTYQLKPGETGYNGIDDYEYVEGLGDLDVCNGHFGPTPDFPQGIYHYHSTIENGLGEMGFPYFLICYHGEVPDSGSGGGGGGGDPCAGYGETWGPGIGPPPAGCGGGGGQGTQSTDTVMLTSTLDWSSILLGLILLTMGINAFKRHRR
;
A
#
# COMPACT_ATOMS: atom_id res chain seq x y z
N MET A 1 -13.09 -25.07 -57.22
CA MET A 1 -13.86 -26.16 -56.55
C MET A 1 -14.52 -25.52 -55.33
N LYS A 2 -15.85 -25.60 -55.12
CA LYS A 2 -16.56 -26.65 -54.35
C LYS A 2 -15.87 -26.94 -53.00
N LEU A 3 -16.49 -26.89 -51.81
CA LEU A 3 -17.88 -26.64 -51.33
C LEU A 3 -17.78 -26.31 -49.80
N GLY A 4 -18.70 -25.63 -49.07
CA GLY A 4 -19.86 -24.79 -49.43
C GLY A 4 -21.03 -24.83 -48.43
N ILE A 5 -21.79 -23.72 -48.30
CA ILE A 5 -23.25 -23.63 -47.94
C ILE A 5 -23.65 -23.57 -46.43
N LEU A 6 -23.97 -22.35 -45.95
CA LEU A 6 -25.21 -21.78 -45.30
C LEU A 6 -26.38 -22.73 -44.81
N PRO A 7 -27.48 -22.26 -44.13
CA PRO A 7 -27.82 -20.97 -43.45
C PRO A 7 -28.73 -21.00 -42.14
N ILE A 8 -28.83 -19.84 -41.45
CA ILE A 8 -30.02 -19.12 -40.86
C ILE A 8 -31.07 -19.81 -39.92
N LEU A 9 -31.31 -19.17 -38.75
CA LEU A 9 -32.60 -18.75 -38.11
C LEU A 9 -32.28 -18.17 -36.71
N LEU A 10 -32.40 -16.88 -36.35
CA LEU A 10 -33.45 -15.85 -36.42
C LEU A 10 -34.66 -16.08 -35.48
N SER A 11 -34.74 -15.31 -34.38
CA SER A 11 -35.94 -14.55 -33.94
C SER A 11 -35.58 -13.55 -32.83
N ALA A 12 -36.23 -12.39 -32.84
CA ALA A 12 -36.06 -11.31 -31.87
C ALA A 12 -37.41 -10.96 -31.22
N LEU A 13 -37.40 -10.30 -30.05
CA LEU A 13 -38.53 -9.48 -29.56
C LEU A 13 -38.04 -8.41 -28.58
N ILE A 14 -38.82 -7.33 -28.46
CA ILE A 14 -38.41 -5.98 -28.00
C ILE A 14 -39.46 -5.43 -27.02
N PHE A 15 -39.11 -4.37 -26.27
CA PHE A 15 -39.98 -3.40 -25.55
C PHE A 15 -40.50 -3.83 -24.15
N ALA A 16 -40.66 -2.94 -23.16
CA ALA A 16 -40.28 -1.51 -23.02
C ALA A 16 -40.26 -1.09 -21.53
N ALA A 17 -39.58 0.01 -21.21
CA ALA A 17 -39.77 0.77 -19.97
C ALA A 17 -41.04 1.66 -20.03
N PRO A 18 -41.43 2.28 -18.91
CA PRO A 18 -42.01 3.62 -18.98
C PRO A 18 -41.42 4.62 -17.96
N LEU A 19 -41.01 5.78 -18.47
CA LEU A 19 -40.91 7.04 -17.72
C LEU A 19 -42.13 7.91 -18.06
N SER A 20 -42.68 8.66 -17.09
CA SER A 20 -43.15 10.06 -17.25
C SER A 20 -44.06 10.57 -16.10
N GLY A 21 -43.73 11.76 -15.57
CA GLY A 21 -44.68 12.88 -15.65
C GLY A 21 -45.30 13.41 -14.34
N CYS A 22 -44.71 14.47 -13.78
CA CYS A 22 -45.25 15.27 -12.67
C CYS A 22 -46.40 16.22 -13.11
N ILE A 23 -47.39 16.49 -12.24
CA ILE A 23 -48.17 17.75 -12.18
C ILE A 23 -48.57 18.06 -10.72
N PHE A 24 -48.40 19.30 -10.27
CA PHE A 24 -48.83 19.85 -8.96
C PHE A 24 -50.35 20.17 -8.88
N THR A 25 -50.94 20.11 -7.68
CA THR A 25 -51.76 21.21 -7.08
C THR A 25 -52.04 20.98 -5.58
N ASN A 26 -52.11 22.08 -4.81
CA ASN A 26 -52.49 22.15 -3.38
C ASN A 26 -53.84 21.48 -3.04
N ASP A 27 -53.95 20.95 -1.82
CA ASP A 27 -54.85 21.49 -0.78
C ASP A 27 -54.55 20.86 0.61
N SER A 28 -54.53 21.70 1.65
CA SER A 28 -54.72 21.31 3.06
C SER A 28 -56.12 21.79 3.48
N PRO A 29 -56.84 21.13 4.41
CA PRO A 29 -56.66 21.52 5.82
C PRO A 29 -56.99 20.44 6.90
N GLU A 30 -56.81 20.84 8.16
CA GLU A 30 -57.50 20.38 9.40
C GLU A 30 -57.15 19.02 10.04
N GLU A 31 -56.13 19.06 10.90
CA GLU A 31 -56.28 18.97 12.38
C GLU A 31 -57.23 17.89 12.97
N ILE A 32 -56.65 16.89 13.64
CA ILE A 32 -57.24 16.26 14.84
C ILE A 32 -56.16 16.14 15.92
N ILE A 33 -56.38 16.85 17.03
CA ILE A 33 -55.63 16.73 18.28
C ILE A 33 -56.09 15.49 19.03
N LEU A 34 -55.15 14.70 19.57
CA LEU A 34 -55.38 13.85 20.75
C LEU A 34 -54.16 13.97 21.67
N GLU A 35 -54.33 14.74 22.75
CA GLU A 35 -53.37 14.83 23.85
C GLU A 35 -53.45 13.59 24.75
N ASP A 36 -52.28 13.03 25.02
CA ASP A 36 -51.72 12.73 26.35
C ASP A 36 -52.40 11.70 27.29
N SER A 37 -51.58 10.72 27.70
CA SER A 37 -51.53 10.24 29.09
C SER A 37 -50.23 9.47 29.35
N VAL A 38 -49.11 10.17 29.62
CA VAL A 38 -47.94 9.57 30.27
C VAL A 38 -48.04 9.83 31.78
N THR A 39 -47.99 8.78 32.60
CA THR A 39 -48.02 8.89 34.07
C THR A 39 -46.62 8.89 34.67
N GLU A 40 -46.03 10.08 34.80
CA GLU A 40 -44.77 10.27 35.55
C GLU A 40 -45.01 10.25 37.07
N CYS A 41 -44.09 9.63 37.81
CA CYS A 41 -44.05 9.68 39.28
C CYS A 41 -43.42 11.00 39.77
N PRO A 42 -43.87 11.59 40.89
CA PRO A 42 -43.25 12.79 41.44
C PRO A 42 -41.81 12.58 41.93
N GLU A 43 -40.99 13.63 41.89
CA GLU A 43 -39.60 13.64 42.40
C GLU A 43 -39.47 12.98 43.78
N GLY A 44 -38.50 12.07 43.90
CA GLY A 44 -38.25 11.27 45.11
C GLY A 44 -39.05 9.97 45.22
N THR A 45 -39.78 9.58 44.16
CA THR A 45 -40.44 8.27 44.04
C THR A 45 -40.15 7.59 42.70
N GLU A 46 -40.09 6.26 42.70
CA GLU A 46 -39.95 5.42 41.49
C GLU A 46 -41.13 4.43 41.36
N LEU A 47 -41.39 3.93 40.15
CA LEU A 47 -42.42 2.93 39.90
C LEU A 47 -42.10 1.60 40.58
N ALA A 48 -43.11 0.98 41.21
CA ALA A 48 -42.95 -0.34 41.80
C ALA A 48 -42.75 -1.41 40.70
N PRO A 49 -41.76 -2.32 40.80
CA PRO A 49 -41.56 -3.35 39.79
C PRO A 49 -42.81 -4.24 39.66
N ASN A 50 -43.34 -4.32 38.43
CA ASN A 50 -44.60 -4.96 38.01
C ASN A 50 -45.90 -4.14 38.23
N SER A 51 -45.88 -2.80 38.16
CA SER A 51 -47.10 -1.96 38.14
C SER A 51 -46.92 -0.65 37.38
N ASP A 52 -47.77 -0.38 36.37
CA ASP A 52 -47.70 0.82 35.53
C ASP A 52 -48.30 2.10 36.18
N THR A 53 -48.73 2.04 37.46
CA THR A 53 -49.53 3.13 38.08
C THR A 53 -49.27 3.40 39.57
N ASP A 54 -48.22 2.82 40.19
CA ASP A 54 -48.01 2.93 41.64
C ASP A 54 -46.53 3.26 41.98
N CYS A 55 -46.30 4.37 42.70
CA CYS A 55 -44.98 4.96 42.97
C CYS A 55 -44.55 4.79 44.44
N VAL A 56 -43.26 4.54 44.70
CA VAL A 56 -42.70 4.25 46.03
C VAL A 56 -41.52 5.18 46.37
N LEU A 57 -41.41 5.61 47.63
CA LEU A 57 -40.45 6.61 48.11
C LEU A 57 -39.01 6.08 48.26
N ILE A 58 -38.03 6.80 47.71
CA ILE A 58 -36.60 6.52 47.86
C ILE A 58 -36.12 6.94 49.26
N VAL A 59 -35.36 6.08 49.94
CA VAL A 59 -34.72 6.39 51.23
C VAL A 59 -33.21 6.17 51.11
N ILE A 60 -32.47 7.27 51.06
CA ILE A 60 -31.00 7.26 51.00
C ILE A 60 -30.47 7.41 52.43
N ASP A 61 -29.70 6.43 52.91
CA ASP A 61 -29.01 6.54 54.20
C ASP A 61 -27.64 7.22 54.02
N SER A 62 -27.35 8.25 54.82
CA SER A 62 -26.16 9.09 54.67
C SER A 62 -25.23 8.93 55.88
N GLY A 63 -24.25 8.05 55.77
CA GLY A 63 -23.27 7.73 56.81
C GLY A 63 -21.87 8.27 56.50
N ASN A 64 -21.58 9.46 57.02
CA ASN A 64 -20.30 10.18 56.95
C ASN A 64 -19.11 9.38 57.56
N ASP A 65 -17.92 9.42 56.95
CA ASP A 65 -16.74 10.10 57.54
C ASP A 65 -15.46 9.96 56.68
N GLU A 66 -14.64 11.02 56.69
CA GLU A 66 -13.37 11.17 55.96
C GLU A 66 -12.21 10.38 56.59
N VAL A 67 -11.21 9.98 55.79
CA VAL A 67 -9.85 9.70 56.29
C VAL A 67 -8.80 10.26 55.34
N ASP A 68 -8.02 11.23 55.81
CA ASP A 68 -6.77 11.68 55.20
C ASP A 68 -5.53 11.24 56.02
N SER A 69 -4.44 11.05 55.28
CA SER A 69 -3.02 11.02 55.64
C SER A 69 -2.48 10.48 56.99
N SER A 70 -1.57 9.52 56.81
CA SER A 70 -0.19 9.51 57.34
C SER A 70 0.19 8.77 58.64
N ASP A 71 1.26 7.98 58.44
CA ASP A 71 2.40 7.72 59.33
C ASP A 71 2.33 6.72 60.51
N ASN A 72 2.84 5.51 60.19
CA ASN A 72 4.10 4.97 60.74
C ASN A 72 4.06 3.97 61.94
N SER A 73 4.66 2.82 61.65
CA SER A 73 5.64 2.06 62.46
C SER A 73 5.29 0.73 63.13
N THR A 74 6.22 -0.20 62.86
CA THR A 74 6.79 -1.25 63.73
C THR A 74 6.11 -2.61 63.88
N THR A 75 6.60 -3.55 63.05
CA THR A 75 7.22 -4.86 63.42
C THR A 75 6.40 -5.96 64.12
N GLU A 76 6.30 -7.12 63.45
CA GLU A 76 6.87 -8.44 63.85
C GLU A 76 6.81 -8.84 65.35
N PRO A 77 6.36 -10.07 65.68
CA PRO A 77 7.20 -11.22 65.33
C PRO A 77 6.52 -12.56 64.98
N GLU A 78 7.32 -13.42 64.34
CA GLU A 78 7.18 -14.89 64.26
C GLU A 78 6.93 -15.60 65.62
N GLY A 79 6.35 -16.81 65.59
CA GLY A 79 6.19 -17.64 66.79
C GLY A 79 5.59 -19.04 66.56
N ASN A 80 6.38 -19.97 66.03
CA ASN A 80 6.03 -21.39 65.90
C ASN A 80 6.37 -22.19 67.17
N GLU A 81 5.44 -22.95 67.77
CA GLU A 81 5.83 -24.21 68.46
C GLU A 81 4.68 -25.21 68.73
N THR A 82 5.04 -26.49 68.61
CA THR A 82 4.25 -27.72 68.80
C THR A 82 4.31 -28.21 70.26
N THR A 83 3.24 -28.81 70.84
CA THR A 83 3.41 -29.94 71.80
C THR A 83 2.15 -30.75 72.20
N THR A 84 2.20 -32.06 71.89
CA THR A 84 1.83 -33.25 72.72
C THR A 84 0.52 -33.37 73.52
N THR A 85 -0.34 -34.28 73.05
CA THR A 85 -0.78 -35.54 73.70
C THR A 85 -0.79 -35.70 75.23
N ASN A 86 -1.86 -36.31 75.77
CA ASN A 86 -1.72 -37.29 76.84
C ASN A 86 -2.81 -38.39 76.82
N GLU A 87 -2.49 -39.55 77.40
CA GLU A 87 -3.12 -40.86 77.12
C GLU A 87 -4.37 -41.19 77.94
N THR A 88 -5.15 -42.19 77.49
CA THR A 88 -5.58 -43.28 78.39
C THR A 88 -5.79 -44.59 77.62
N GLN A 89 -5.33 -45.71 78.18
CA GLN A 89 -5.43 -47.05 77.58
C GLN A 89 -6.72 -47.75 78.00
N GLU A 90 -7.37 -48.46 77.08
CA GLU A 90 -7.98 -49.76 77.39
C GLU A 90 -7.96 -50.65 76.13
N ALA A 91 -7.66 -51.94 76.29
CA ALA A 91 -7.43 -52.85 75.17
C ALA A 91 -8.37 -54.07 75.24
N THR A 92 -9.20 -54.27 74.21
CA THR A 92 -9.90 -55.53 73.97
C THR A 92 -10.18 -55.77 72.48
N ASN A 93 -9.82 -56.99 72.05
CA ASN A 93 -10.36 -57.77 70.93
C ASN A 93 -10.34 -57.24 69.48
N ASP A 94 -9.65 -58.04 68.66
CA ASP A 94 -10.03 -58.48 67.32
C ASP A 94 -11.42 -58.06 66.82
N THR A 95 -11.43 -57.30 65.72
CA THR A 95 -12.43 -57.41 64.67
C THR A 95 -11.73 -57.11 63.34
N GLU A 96 -12.00 -57.93 62.33
CA GLU A 96 -11.41 -57.80 60.99
C GLU A 96 -11.80 -56.44 60.38
N GLN A 97 -10.81 -55.59 60.11
CA GLN A 97 -11.04 -54.39 59.31
C GLN A 97 -11.02 -54.81 57.84
N GLU A 98 -12.22 -54.99 57.25
CA GLU A 98 -12.37 -55.01 55.80
C GLU A 98 -11.67 -53.77 55.22
N THR A 99 -10.60 -54.00 54.48
CA THR A 99 -10.01 -52.97 53.62
C THR A 99 -11.03 -52.67 52.54
N ALA A 100 -11.53 -51.44 52.50
CA ALA A 100 -12.38 -51.00 51.40
C ALA A 100 -11.68 -51.30 50.06
N PRO A 101 -12.40 -51.82 49.05
CA PRO A 101 -11.79 -52.09 47.75
C PRO A 101 -11.25 -50.79 47.16
N LEU A 102 -10.08 -50.87 46.51
CA LEU A 102 -9.45 -49.72 45.85
C LEU A 102 -10.41 -49.10 44.82
N PRO A 103 -10.44 -47.77 44.67
CA PRO A 103 -11.14 -47.10 43.58
C PRO A 103 -10.79 -47.75 42.23
N LEU A 104 -11.75 -47.88 41.33
CA LEU A 104 -11.54 -48.54 40.04
C LEU A 104 -10.41 -47.88 39.22
N ALA A 105 -10.28 -46.55 39.34
CA ALA A 105 -9.20 -45.76 38.74
C ALA A 105 -7.81 -45.96 39.37
N GLU A 106 -7.70 -46.76 40.45
CA GLU A 106 -6.42 -47.14 41.08
C GLU A 106 -6.15 -48.66 40.97
N GLN A 107 -7.01 -49.41 40.27
CA GLN A 107 -6.83 -50.86 40.13
C GLN A 107 -5.88 -51.20 38.99
N CYS A 108 -4.73 -51.76 39.36
CA CYS A 108 -3.67 -52.11 38.42
C CYS A 108 -3.77 -53.55 37.90
N LEU A 109 -3.53 -53.72 36.60
CA LEU A 109 -3.35 -54.99 35.90
C LEU A 109 -1.85 -55.32 35.76
N ASP A 110 -1.49 -56.54 36.14
CA ASP A 110 -0.12 -57.06 35.96
C ASP A 110 0.16 -57.57 34.53
N SER A 111 -0.90 -57.88 33.75
CA SER A 111 -0.81 -58.33 32.35
C SER A 111 -2.20 -58.46 31.71
N HIS A 112 -2.26 -58.51 30.37
CA HIS A 112 -3.45 -58.83 29.57
C HIS A 112 -3.92 -60.31 29.69
N GLN A 113 -3.74 -60.98 30.83
CA GLN A 113 -3.97 -62.42 31.00
C GLN A 113 -4.81 -62.72 32.25
N ASN A 114 -5.64 -63.76 32.16
CA ASN A 114 -6.63 -64.15 33.19
C ASN A 114 -7.70 -63.07 33.49
N LEU A 115 -8.02 -62.25 32.48
CA LEU A 115 -9.10 -61.27 32.53
C LEU A 115 -10.47 -61.94 32.32
N ALA A 116 -11.51 -61.39 32.95
CA ALA A 116 -12.90 -61.75 32.67
C ALA A 116 -13.48 -60.95 31.50
N MET A 117 -13.06 -59.69 31.35
CA MET A 117 -13.47 -58.79 30.27
C MET A 117 -12.24 -58.15 29.61
N HIS A 118 -12.29 -58.02 28.29
CA HIS A 118 -11.33 -57.29 27.48
C HIS A 118 -12.08 -56.76 26.24
N ILE A 119 -12.34 -55.46 26.19
CA ILE A 119 -13.11 -54.80 25.12
C ILE A 119 -12.39 -53.58 24.56
N HIS A 120 -12.74 -53.19 23.33
CA HIS A 120 -12.06 -52.18 22.54
C HIS A 120 -13.00 -51.11 21.94
N PRO A 121 -13.57 -50.21 22.76
CA PRO A 121 -14.23 -49.01 22.27
C PRO A 121 -13.20 -47.99 21.74
N PHE A 122 -13.69 -47.06 20.92
CA PHE A 122 -12.94 -45.90 20.42
C PHE A 122 -13.58 -44.62 20.97
N LEU A 123 -12.75 -43.68 21.39
CA LEU A 123 -13.17 -42.39 21.94
C LEU A 123 -12.48 -41.24 21.19
N ASN A 124 -13.30 -40.37 20.60
CA ASN A 124 -12.87 -39.08 20.06
C ASN A 124 -13.47 -37.94 20.90
N ILE A 125 -12.69 -36.88 21.09
CA ILE A 125 -13.11 -35.68 21.82
C ILE A 125 -12.81 -34.47 20.94
N SER A 126 -13.79 -33.57 20.80
CA SER A 126 -13.69 -32.30 20.08
C SER A 126 -14.08 -31.16 21.02
N ILE A 127 -13.28 -30.11 21.08
CA ILE A 127 -13.53 -28.89 21.86
C ILE A 127 -13.46 -27.72 20.87
N ARG A 128 -14.57 -26.99 20.66
CA ARG A 128 -14.66 -25.87 19.69
C ARG A 128 -14.09 -26.23 18.31
N GLY A 129 -14.52 -27.38 17.78
CA GLY A 129 -14.06 -27.95 16.51
C GLY A 129 -12.63 -28.53 16.50
N SER A 130 -11.85 -28.38 17.57
CA SER A 130 -10.48 -28.89 17.68
C SER A 130 -10.43 -30.27 18.34
N GLN A 131 -9.83 -31.25 17.66
CA GLN A 131 -9.72 -32.63 18.17
C GLN A 131 -8.67 -32.72 19.29
N VAL A 132 -9.09 -33.18 20.48
CA VAL A 132 -8.18 -33.53 21.58
C VAL A 132 -7.68 -34.96 21.38
N LEU A 133 -6.36 -35.14 21.32
CA LEU A 133 -5.74 -36.45 21.09
C LEU A 133 -5.59 -37.22 22.41
N ILE A 134 -5.96 -38.49 22.41
CA ILE A 134 -5.73 -39.41 23.53
C ILE A 134 -4.28 -39.94 23.42
N PRO A 135 -3.38 -39.68 24.39
CA PRO A 135 -1.99 -40.10 24.27
C PRO A 135 -1.80 -41.63 24.21
N SER A 136 -0.80 -42.09 23.45
CA SER A 136 -0.27 -43.45 23.57
C SER A 136 0.32 -43.66 24.97
N GLY A 137 -0.09 -44.73 25.65
CA GLY A 137 0.37 -45.03 27.02
C GLY A 137 -0.45 -44.34 28.12
N MET A 138 -1.59 -43.72 27.80
CA MET A 138 -2.56 -43.31 28.82
C MET A 138 -2.93 -44.54 29.66
N GLY A 139 -2.94 -44.41 30.99
CA GLY A 139 -3.20 -45.51 31.91
C GLY A 139 -2.00 -46.46 32.15
N ILE A 140 -0.82 -46.24 31.58
CA ILE A 140 0.36 -47.12 31.71
C ILE A 140 1.47 -46.43 32.53
N ASP A 141 2.11 -47.17 33.45
CA ASP A 141 3.24 -46.73 34.29
C ASP A 141 3.01 -45.39 35.02
N THR A 142 1.82 -45.25 35.60
CA THR A 142 1.41 -44.05 36.35
C THR A 142 1.90 -44.09 37.80
N SER A 143 1.77 -42.97 38.52
CA SER A 143 2.08 -42.89 39.96
C SER A 143 1.27 -43.89 40.82
N ALA A 144 0.03 -44.19 40.44
CA ALA A 144 -0.81 -45.20 41.10
C ALA A 144 -0.46 -46.63 40.68
N CYS A 145 -0.09 -46.84 39.40
CA CYS A 145 0.20 -48.15 38.81
C CYS A 145 1.60 -48.21 38.16
N SER A 146 2.64 -48.06 38.98
CA SER A 146 4.03 -48.14 38.52
C SER A 146 4.39 -49.53 37.99
N GLU A 147 5.06 -49.57 36.85
CA GLU A 147 5.38 -50.76 36.03
C GLU A 147 4.14 -51.60 35.60
N LYS A 148 2.93 -51.01 35.68
CA LYS A 148 1.64 -51.69 35.44
C LYS A 148 0.71 -50.84 34.58
N MET A 149 -0.49 -51.37 34.31
CA MET A 149 -1.53 -50.69 33.53
C MET A 149 -2.80 -50.54 34.39
N HIS A 150 -3.58 -49.49 34.16
CA HIS A 150 -4.92 -49.33 34.72
C HIS A 150 -5.96 -50.18 33.97
N LEU A 151 -7.15 -50.32 34.56
CA LEU A 151 -8.30 -51.02 33.95
C LEU A 151 -8.71 -50.44 32.59
N ILE A 152 -8.46 -49.14 32.37
CA ILE A 152 -8.55 -48.50 31.05
C ILE A 152 -7.15 -47.97 30.71
N HIS A 153 -6.65 -48.29 29.51
CA HIS A 153 -5.38 -47.79 29.02
C HIS A 153 -5.33 -47.73 27.48
N THR A 154 -4.29 -47.14 26.90
CA THR A 154 -4.05 -47.08 25.45
C THR A 154 -2.65 -47.57 25.08
N HIS A 155 -2.51 -48.14 23.88
CA HIS A 155 -1.19 -48.52 23.31
C HIS A 155 -0.73 -47.58 22.20
N ASP A 156 -1.65 -46.82 21.61
CA ASP A 156 -1.42 -45.85 20.53
C ASP A 156 -2.30 -44.61 20.75
N ASP A 157 -2.20 -43.63 19.84
CA ASP A 157 -2.89 -42.35 19.85
C ASP A 157 -4.19 -42.34 19.01
N THR A 158 -4.69 -43.51 18.60
CA THR A 158 -5.86 -43.62 17.69
C THR A 158 -7.22 -43.43 18.36
N GLY A 159 -7.25 -43.07 19.65
CA GLY A 159 -8.47 -43.04 20.47
C GLY A 159 -8.98 -44.44 20.87
N LYS A 160 -8.32 -45.52 20.47
CA LYS A 160 -8.68 -46.89 20.83
C LYS A 160 -8.36 -47.20 22.29
N LEU A 161 -9.39 -47.38 23.10
CA LEU A 161 -9.25 -47.77 24.50
C LEU A 161 -9.11 -49.30 24.62
N HIS A 162 -8.33 -49.73 25.60
CA HIS A 162 -8.31 -51.10 26.10
C HIS A 162 -8.95 -51.10 27.48
N ILE A 163 -10.13 -51.72 27.60
CA ILE A 163 -10.83 -51.86 28.88
C ILE A 163 -10.75 -53.33 29.31
N GLU A 164 -10.04 -53.57 30.40
CA GLU A 164 -9.60 -54.89 30.84
C GLU A 164 -9.85 -55.06 32.35
N THR A 165 -10.60 -56.09 32.75
CA THR A 165 -10.98 -56.29 34.17
C THR A 165 -10.96 -57.77 34.59
N TYR A 166 -10.75 -58.00 35.89
CA TYR A 166 -10.76 -59.35 36.49
C TYR A 166 -12.17 -59.91 36.74
N GLU A 167 -13.21 -59.07 36.70
CA GLU A 167 -14.63 -59.44 36.79
C GLU A 167 -15.44 -58.68 35.71
N GLU A 168 -16.51 -59.29 35.19
CA GLU A 168 -17.41 -58.60 34.24
C GLU A 168 -18.14 -57.44 34.93
N MET A 169 -18.02 -56.23 34.38
CA MET A 169 -18.62 -55.03 34.94
C MET A 169 -18.94 -53.98 33.87
N THR A 170 -19.89 -53.09 34.16
CA THR A 170 -20.14 -51.91 33.30
C THR A 170 -19.09 -50.85 33.60
N VAL A 171 -18.36 -50.44 32.55
CA VAL A 171 -17.43 -49.30 32.58
C VAL A 171 -18.07 -48.13 31.83
N ASN A 172 -17.87 -46.92 32.32
CA ASN A 172 -18.39 -45.68 31.72
C ASN A 172 -17.30 -44.63 31.52
N LEU A 173 -17.63 -43.55 30.83
CA LEU A 173 -16.72 -42.43 30.58
C LEU A 173 -16.16 -41.80 31.87
N THR A 174 -16.91 -41.79 32.98
CA THR A 174 -16.41 -41.27 34.27
C THR A 174 -15.10 -41.96 34.68
N LEU A 175 -15.01 -43.29 34.57
CA LEU A 175 -13.77 -44.02 34.90
C LEU A 175 -12.61 -43.69 33.94
N PHE A 176 -12.90 -43.37 32.67
CA PHE A 176 -11.88 -42.91 31.72
C PHE A 176 -11.29 -41.57 32.17
N PHE A 177 -12.11 -40.58 32.54
CA PHE A 177 -11.61 -39.27 32.97
C PHE A 177 -10.89 -39.31 34.33
N GLU A 178 -11.28 -40.20 35.24
CA GLU A 178 -10.52 -40.46 36.48
C GLU A 178 -9.10 -40.98 36.17
N ILE A 179 -8.97 -41.99 35.30
CA ILE A 179 -7.67 -42.56 34.92
C ILE A 179 -6.86 -41.58 34.05
N TRP A 180 -7.52 -40.78 33.21
CA TRP A 180 -6.89 -39.70 32.46
C TRP A 180 -6.22 -38.70 33.39
N ASN A 181 -6.93 -38.21 34.42
CA ASN A 181 -6.40 -37.24 35.37
C ASN A 181 -5.18 -37.78 36.15
N ILE A 182 -5.16 -39.09 36.46
CA ILE A 182 -3.99 -39.77 37.04
C ILE A 182 -2.83 -39.88 36.05
N SER A 183 -3.12 -40.04 34.76
CA SER A 183 -2.14 -40.25 33.69
C SER A 183 -1.55 -38.94 33.13
N GLN A 184 -2.34 -37.87 33.10
CA GLN A 184 -2.05 -36.59 32.46
C GLN A 184 -2.19 -35.44 33.49
N ILE A 185 -1.48 -35.57 34.60
CA ILE A 185 -1.37 -34.51 35.61
C ILE A 185 -0.92 -33.22 34.90
N PHE A 186 -1.71 -32.16 35.01
CA PHE A 186 -1.56 -30.84 34.35
C PHE A 186 -2.07 -30.67 32.90
N SER A 187 -2.87 -31.57 32.32
CA SER A 187 -3.64 -31.23 31.09
C SER A 187 -4.95 -30.52 31.44
N ASN A 188 -5.10 -29.27 30.96
CA ASN A 188 -6.34 -28.48 31.07
C ASN A 188 -7.24 -28.60 29.82
N GLU A 189 -6.84 -29.37 28.80
CA GLU A 189 -7.50 -29.43 27.48
C GLU A 189 -8.97 -29.91 27.56
N LEU A 190 -9.29 -30.69 28.58
CA LEU A 190 -10.62 -31.24 28.82
C LEU A 190 -11.44 -30.43 29.84
N PHE A 191 -10.87 -29.35 30.41
CA PHE A 191 -11.52 -28.56 31.45
C PHE A 191 -12.92 -28.01 31.06
N PRO A 192 -13.17 -27.54 29.81
CA PRO A 192 -14.47 -27.01 29.43
C PRO A 192 -15.63 -28.00 29.63
N LEU A 193 -15.39 -29.31 29.36
CA LEU A 193 -16.37 -30.39 29.55
C LEU A 193 -16.97 -30.44 30.95
N PHE A 194 -16.20 -30.04 31.97
CA PHE A 194 -16.58 -30.14 33.38
C PHE A 194 -17.08 -28.81 33.96
N VAL A 195 -16.76 -27.68 33.32
CA VAL A 195 -17.23 -26.34 33.74
C VAL A 195 -18.64 -26.10 33.24
N ASP A 196 -18.88 -26.39 31.96
CA ASP A 196 -20.17 -26.21 31.32
C ASP A 196 -20.65 -27.50 30.63
N PRO A 197 -21.22 -28.45 31.39
CA PRO A 197 -21.74 -29.69 30.84
C PRO A 197 -23.01 -29.49 29.97
N SER A 198 -23.61 -28.30 29.96
CA SER A 198 -24.78 -27.96 29.14
C SER A 198 -24.46 -28.00 27.65
N ASN A 199 -23.25 -27.53 27.32
CA ASN A 199 -22.72 -27.39 25.97
C ASN A 199 -21.90 -28.61 25.52
N VAL A 200 -22.02 -29.73 26.24
CA VAL A 200 -21.44 -31.02 25.85
C VAL A 200 -22.49 -31.90 25.19
N THR A 201 -22.26 -32.26 23.93
CA THR A 201 -23.01 -33.32 23.25
C THR A 201 -22.17 -34.60 23.16
N VAL A 202 -22.84 -35.76 23.21
CA VAL A 202 -22.18 -37.05 23.03
C VAL A 202 -22.98 -37.95 22.10
N SER A 203 -22.29 -38.60 21.17
CA SER A 203 -22.87 -39.60 20.28
C SER A 203 -22.15 -40.94 20.39
N VAL A 204 -22.92 -42.02 20.27
CA VAL A 204 -22.41 -43.41 20.29
C VAL A 204 -22.86 -44.07 18.99
N ASN A 205 -21.90 -44.56 18.21
CA ASN A 205 -22.10 -45.13 16.87
C ASN A 205 -22.90 -44.19 15.93
N GLY A 206 -22.68 -42.88 16.05
CA GLY A 206 -23.36 -41.83 15.27
C GLY A 206 -24.78 -41.49 15.74
N VAL A 207 -25.20 -41.94 16.93
CA VAL A 207 -26.49 -41.61 17.53
C VAL A 207 -26.27 -40.78 18.79
N THR A 208 -26.78 -39.54 18.81
CA THR A 208 -26.75 -38.65 19.99
C THR A 208 -27.46 -39.29 21.18
N GLN A 209 -26.90 -39.14 22.37
CA GLN A 209 -27.42 -39.73 23.61
C GLN A 209 -28.06 -38.65 24.50
N ASN A 210 -29.19 -38.97 25.10
CA ASN A 210 -29.96 -38.06 25.96
C ASN A 210 -29.78 -38.40 27.46
N VAL A 211 -28.53 -38.60 27.88
CA VAL A 211 -28.13 -38.87 29.27
C VAL A 211 -26.86 -38.09 29.57
N GLU A 212 -26.59 -37.81 30.86
CA GLU A 212 -25.35 -37.14 31.31
C GLU A 212 -24.12 -37.74 30.63
N TRP A 213 -23.34 -36.91 29.94
CA TRP A 213 -22.33 -37.36 28.99
C TRP A 213 -21.25 -38.25 29.64
N HIS A 214 -20.86 -37.94 30.88
CA HIS A 214 -19.89 -38.72 31.64
C HIS A 214 -20.41 -40.09 32.11
N LEU A 215 -21.73 -40.36 32.04
CA LEU A 215 -22.35 -41.63 32.43
C LEU A 215 -22.48 -42.65 31.29
N ILE A 216 -22.09 -42.31 30.06
CA ILE A 216 -22.13 -43.23 28.91
C ILE A 216 -21.32 -44.49 29.19
N ALA A 217 -21.99 -45.64 29.10
CA ALA A 217 -21.38 -46.96 29.22
C ALA A 217 -20.63 -47.32 27.92
N LEU A 218 -19.47 -47.96 28.06
CA LEU A 218 -18.58 -48.30 26.96
C LEU A 218 -18.69 -49.81 26.64
N LEU A 219 -19.06 -50.18 25.41
CA LEU A 219 -19.15 -51.56 24.94
C LEU A 219 -18.10 -51.87 23.86
N ASP A 220 -17.89 -53.15 23.56
CA ASP A 220 -16.89 -53.59 22.58
C ASP A 220 -17.19 -53.07 21.17
N GLY A 221 -16.24 -52.32 20.60
CA GLY A 221 -16.32 -51.75 19.26
C GLY A 221 -17.10 -50.44 19.12
N ASP A 222 -17.65 -49.89 20.21
CA ASP A 222 -18.36 -48.60 20.17
C ASP A 222 -17.48 -47.47 19.61
N GLN A 223 -18.07 -46.60 18.81
CA GLN A 223 -17.48 -45.32 18.38
C GLN A 223 -18.12 -44.20 19.19
N VAL A 224 -17.42 -43.67 20.18
CA VAL A 224 -17.90 -42.58 21.05
C VAL A 224 -17.26 -41.27 20.61
N LEU A 225 -18.10 -40.26 20.37
CA LEU A 225 -17.68 -38.89 20.05
C LEU A 225 -18.28 -37.94 21.07
N ILE A 226 -17.43 -37.19 21.76
CA ILE A 226 -17.80 -36.10 22.67
C ILE A 226 -17.45 -34.78 21.97
N GLU A 227 -18.40 -33.84 21.93
CA GLU A 227 -18.23 -32.53 21.30
C GLU A 227 -18.67 -31.45 22.29
N PHE A 228 -17.77 -30.51 22.58
CA PHE A 228 -18.06 -29.29 23.33
C PHE A 228 -18.08 -28.10 22.38
N ASP A 229 -19.17 -27.36 22.41
CA ASP A 229 -19.37 -26.16 21.61
C ASP A 229 -20.22 -25.18 22.42
N ASP A 230 -19.59 -24.11 22.91
CA ASP A 230 -20.15 -23.10 23.80
C ASP A 230 -20.43 -21.77 23.09
N ALA A 231 -20.72 -21.83 21.79
CA ALA A 231 -21.19 -20.69 21.01
C ALA A 231 -22.44 -20.06 21.65
N ILE A 232 -22.24 -18.93 22.32
CA ILE A 232 -23.30 -18.01 22.75
C ILE A 232 -23.86 -17.35 21.48
N PRO A 233 -25.16 -17.03 21.40
CA PRO A 233 -25.68 -16.17 20.34
C PRO A 233 -24.90 -14.85 20.26
N ASP A 234 -24.39 -14.60 19.06
CA ASP A 234 -23.49 -13.55 18.63
C ASP A 234 -23.92 -13.33 17.17
N THR A 235 -24.64 -12.24 16.91
CA THR A 235 -25.49 -12.07 15.72
C THR A 235 -24.73 -11.49 14.52
N ASP A 236 -23.75 -10.65 14.81
CA ASP A 236 -22.80 -9.95 13.93
C ASP A 236 -21.51 -10.79 13.75
N GLY A 237 -21.07 -11.48 14.81
CA GLY A 237 -19.87 -12.31 14.81
C GLY A 237 -18.62 -11.58 15.33
N ASP A 238 -18.79 -10.56 16.16
CA ASP A 238 -17.72 -9.69 16.68
C ASP A 238 -16.98 -10.30 17.89
N GLY A 239 -17.59 -11.28 18.56
CA GLY A 239 -17.06 -11.95 19.75
C GLY A 239 -17.57 -11.41 21.09
N VAL A 240 -18.41 -10.38 21.08
CA VAL A 240 -19.39 -10.07 22.12
C VAL A 240 -20.60 -11.00 21.91
N ASN A 241 -21.64 -10.92 22.75
CA ASN A 241 -22.83 -11.75 22.60
C ASN A 241 -24.10 -10.91 22.71
N ASP A 242 -25.20 -11.38 22.13
CA ASP A 242 -26.51 -10.70 22.05
C ASP A 242 -27.05 -10.14 23.40
N GLU A 243 -26.54 -10.59 24.58
CA GLU A 243 -26.94 -10.09 25.90
C GLU A 243 -26.01 -9.00 26.49
N LEU A 244 -24.83 -8.80 25.90
CA LEU A 244 -23.80 -7.82 26.29
C LEU A 244 -23.45 -6.82 25.18
N ASP A 245 -23.84 -7.13 23.95
CA ASP A 245 -23.82 -6.32 22.73
C ASP A 245 -24.41 -4.92 23.01
N ILE A 246 -23.54 -3.91 22.84
CA ILE A 246 -23.83 -2.48 22.96
C ILE A 246 -24.32 -1.94 21.62
N CYS A 247 -23.74 -2.41 20.50
CA CYS A 247 -24.04 -1.97 19.16
C CYS A 247 -24.50 -3.09 18.19
N PRO A 248 -25.81 -3.44 18.18
CA PRO A 248 -26.28 -4.61 17.47
C PRO A 248 -26.12 -4.52 15.95
N ASN A 249 -25.60 -5.59 15.36
CA ASN A 249 -25.20 -5.78 13.96
C ASN A 249 -23.86 -5.14 13.55
N HIS A 250 -23.07 -4.63 14.51
CA HIS A 250 -21.77 -3.98 14.31
C HIS A 250 -20.70 -4.65 15.22
N ASP A 251 -19.51 -4.06 15.39
CA ASP A 251 -18.41 -4.65 16.18
C ASP A 251 -18.15 -3.78 17.42
N ASP A 252 -18.50 -4.29 18.60
CA ASP A 252 -18.36 -3.61 19.90
C ASP A 252 -16.89 -3.34 20.30
N ASN A 253 -15.91 -3.87 19.55
CA ASN A 253 -14.49 -3.70 19.82
C ASN A 253 -13.86 -2.57 18.99
N ILE A 254 -14.64 -1.86 18.18
CA ILE A 254 -14.24 -0.66 17.45
C ILE A 254 -14.87 0.54 18.16
N ASP A 255 -14.02 1.39 18.72
CA ASP A 255 -14.30 2.55 19.56
C ASP A 255 -13.10 3.47 19.31
N THR A 256 -13.23 4.36 18.32
CA THR A 256 -12.10 5.07 17.70
C THR A 256 -11.60 6.24 18.56
N ASP A 257 -12.47 6.92 19.30
CA ASP A 257 -12.13 8.05 20.20
C ASP A 257 -11.90 7.64 21.69
N GLU A 258 -12.23 6.40 22.07
CA GLU A 258 -12.22 5.85 23.44
C GLU A 258 -13.28 6.48 24.40
N ASP A 259 -14.40 7.03 23.90
CA ASP A 259 -15.58 7.50 24.67
C ASP A 259 -16.28 6.35 25.42
N GLY A 260 -16.33 5.17 24.79
CA GLY A 260 -17.04 3.98 25.27
C GLY A 260 -18.38 3.70 24.60
N ILE A 261 -18.69 4.37 23.49
CA ILE A 261 -19.71 4.01 22.50
C ILE A 261 -18.99 3.42 21.28
N PRO A 262 -19.35 2.22 20.79
CA PRO A 262 -18.71 1.66 19.59
C PRO A 262 -19.13 2.40 18.31
N ASP A 263 -18.20 2.63 17.38
CA ASP A 263 -18.36 3.40 16.12
C ASP A 263 -19.68 3.10 15.38
N GLY A 264 -20.08 1.83 15.30
CA GLY A 264 -21.33 1.42 14.63
C GLY A 264 -22.62 2.03 15.20
N CYS A 265 -22.54 2.66 16.37
CA CYS A 265 -23.62 3.27 17.14
C CYS A 265 -23.25 4.63 17.73
N ASP A 266 -22.09 5.20 17.38
CA ASP A 266 -21.85 6.62 17.56
C ASP A 266 -22.50 7.43 16.41
N ASP A 267 -22.53 8.76 16.55
CA ASP A 267 -22.83 9.72 15.50
C ASP A 267 -21.60 10.65 15.26
N ASP A 268 -20.44 10.43 15.92
CA ASP A 268 -19.19 11.24 15.95
C ASP A 268 -17.95 10.32 16.22
N ASP A 269 -17.66 9.37 15.31
CA ASP A 269 -16.73 8.22 15.49
C ASP A 269 -15.34 8.56 16.08
N ASP A 270 -14.78 9.74 15.81
CA ASP A 270 -13.44 10.16 16.28
C ASP A 270 -13.43 11.28 17.33
N GLY A 271 -14.62 11.73 17.76
CA GLY A 271 -14.81 12.60 18.91
C GLY A 271 -14.31 14.04 18.73
N ASP A 272 -14.10 14.49 17.50
CA ASP A 272 -13.65 15.85 17.19
C ASP A 272 -14.76 16.92 17.35
N GLY A 273 -16.03 16.49 17.28
CA GLY A 273 -17.22 17.33 17.35
C GLY A 273 -17.95 17.57 16.02
N VAL A 274 -17.60 16.81 14.97
CA VAL A 274 -18.23 16.77 13.65
C VAL A 274 -18.79 15.36 13.41
N SER A 275 -20.10 15.26 13.19
CA SER A 275 -20.74 13.96 12.99
C SER A 275 -20.35 13.27 11.68
N ASP A 276 -20.22 11.95 11.63
CA ASP A 276 -19.78 11.14 10.47
C ASP A 276 -20.54 11.42 9.15
N ASP A 277 -21.81 11.83 9.23
CA ASP A 277 -22.65 12.22 8.08
C ASP A 277 -22.22 13.59 7.45
N ALA A 278 -21.28 14.30 8.08
CA ALA A 278 -20.76 15.63 7.75
C ALA A 278 -19.22 15.76 7.85
N ASP A 279 -18.57 14.82 8.52
CA ASP A 279 -17.13 14.55 8.61
C ASP A 279 -16.47 14.50 7.21
N LEU A 280 -15.31 15.14 7.10
CA LEU A 280 -14.48 15.20 5.89
C LEU A 280 -13.21 14.34 6.02
N CYS A 281 -12.81 13.95 7.23
CA CYS A 281 -11.61 13.17 7.54
C CYS A 281 -11.83 12.04 8.58
N PRO A 282 -12.55 10.95 8.23
CA PRO A 282 -12.93 9.94 9.20
C PRO A 282 -11.76 9.29 9.95
N GLY A 283 -11.75 9.44 11.28
CA GLY A 283 -10.73 8.96 12.20
C GLY A 283 -9.78 10.05 12.74
N TYR A 284 -10.00 11.34 12.43
CA TYR A 284 -9.10 12.46 12.74
C TYR A 284 -9.83 13.82 12.84
N ASP A 285 -9.19 14.80 13.48
CA ASP A 285 -9.77 16.12 13.83
C ASP A 285 -10.01 17.04 12.61
N ASP A 286 -11.26 17.10 12.15
CA ASP A 286 -11.83 17.93 11.09
C ASP A 286 -11.63 19.45 11.36
N THR A 287 -11.32 19.84 12.59
CA THR A 287 -11.03 21.25 12.97
C THR A 287 -9.57 21.66 12.77
N MET A 288 -8.67 20.71 12.50
CA MET A 288 -7.29 20.98 12.11
C MET A 288 -7.17 21.09 10.59
N ASP A 289 -7.30 22.33 10.12
CA ASP A 289 -7.13 22.74 8.72
C ASP A 289 -6.09 23.89 8.71
N SER A 290 -4.82 23.53 8.51
CA SER A 290 -3.65 24.39 8.75
C SER A 290 -3.44 25.45 7.67
N ASP A 291 -3.81 25.18 6.43
CA ASP A 291 -3.73 26.10 5.28
C ASP A 291 -5.08 26.75 4.91
N SER A 292 -6.19 26.24 5.44
CA SER A 292 -7.57 26.73 5.24
C SER A 292 -8.15 26.49 3.85
N ASP A 293 -7.76 25.39 3.18
CA ASP A 293 -8.34 24.96 1.90
C ASP A 293 -9.74 24.32 2.05
N GLY A 294 -10.02 23.73 3.22
CA GLY A 294 -11.27 23.04 3.56
C GLY A 294 -11.20 21.51 3.57
N ILE A 295 -10.00 20.93 3.55
CA ILE A 295 -9.68 19.52 3.81
C ILE A 295 -8.86 19.46 5.13
N PRO A 296 -9.20 18.58 6.10
CA PRO A 296 -8.44 18.48 7.34
C PRO A 296 -7.05 17.83 7.17
N ASP A 297 -6.07 18.31 7.94
CA ASP A 297 -4.63 18.02 7.84
C ASP A 297 -4.31 16.50 7.75
N ASP A 298 -4.98 15.65 8.53
CA ASP A 298 -4.67 14.21 8.59
C ASP A 298 -5.24 13.39 7.41
N CYS A 299 -6.19 13.96 6.64
CA CYS A 299 -6.69 13.40 5.38
C CYS A 299 -6.22 14.18 4.16
N ASP A 300 -5.56 15.31 4.37
CA ASP A 300 -4.85 16.01 3.31
C ASP A 300 -3.57 15.26 2.94
N SER A 301 -3.65 14.50 1.85
CA SER A 301 -2.49 13.84 1.23
C SER A 301 -1.47 14.82 0.64
N THR A 302 -1.73 16.12 0.74
CA THR A 302 -1.08 17.22 0.04
C THR A 302 -0.91 18.46 0.93
N ASP A 303 -0.34 18.32 2.14
CA ASP A 303 0.14 19.43 3.02
C ASP A 303 0.50 20.69 2.20
N ASP A 304 -0.45 21.62 2.06
CA ASP A 304 -0.36 22.73 1.08
C ASP A 304 0.55 23.86 1.59
N SER A 305 1.33 23.59 2.65
CA SER A 305 2.56 24.33 2.93
C SER A 305 3.61 24.17 1.81
N GLY A 306 3.47 23.12 0.99
CA GLY A 306 4.28 22.81 -0.19
C GLY A 306 5.66 22.24 0.15
N TYR A 307 6.39 21.84 -0.89
CA TYR A 307 7.70 21.21 -0.72
C TYR A 307 8.77 22.21 -0.23
N ASP A 308 9.78 21.70 0.49
CA ASP A 308 10.92 22.54 0.93
C ASP A 308 11.76 22.98 -0.29
N ALA A 309 11.63 24.25 -0.68
CA ALA A 309 12.41 24.86 -1.76
C ALA A 309 13.93 24.89 -1.51
N SER A 310 14.40 24.52 -0.32
CA SER A 310 15.82 24.33 -0.01
C SER A 310 16.29 22.88 -0.16
N ASP A 311 15.39 21.89 -0.22
CA ASP A 311 15.70 20.47 -0.41
C ASP A 311 14.62 19.74 -1.25
N LEU A 312 14.84 19.69 -2.56
CA LEU A 312 13.89 19.16 -3.54
C LEU A 312 13.87 17.62 -3.60
N ALA A 313 14.50 16.90 -2.66
CA ALA A 313 14.57 15.45 -2.74
C ALA A 313 13.21 14.75 -2.71
N GLU A 314 12.29 15.23 -1.85
CA GLU A 314 10.94 14.68 -1.71
C GLU A 314 10.08 15.02 -2.94
N PHE A 315 10.08 16.29 -3.33
CA PHE A 315 9.48 16.77 -4.58
C PHE A 315 9.88 15.92 -5.80
N TRP A 316 11.16 15.56 -5.94
CA TRP A 316 11.61 14.70 -7.04
C TRP A 316 11.26 13.21 -6.84
N MET A 317 11.10 12.71 -5.63
CA MET A 317 10.59 11.34 -5.42
C MET A 317 9.13 11.21 -5.88
N ASP A 318 8.32 12.26 -5.72
CA ASP A 318 6.88 12.22 -6.01
C ASP A 318 6.54 12.54 -7.47
N LYS A 319 7.10 13.62 -8.03
CA LYS A 319 6.59 14.19 -9.29
C LYS A 319 7.04 13.46 -10.57
N PHE A 320 8.05 12.58 -10.49
CA PHE A 320 8.43 11.75 -11.63
C PHE A 320 7.37 10.68 -11.94
N LEU A 321 6.95 10.63 -13.20
CA LEU A 321 5.95 9.71 -13.73
C LEU A 321 6.56 8.34 -14.04
N CYS A 322 5.72 7.34 -14.31
CA CYS A 322 6.13 5.99 -14.72
C CYS A 322 7.02 5.23 -13.71
N GLN A 323 7.03 5.65 -12.45
CA GLN A 323 7.69 4.94 -11.36
C GLN A 323 6.90 3.69 -10.92
N ASN A 324 7.58 2.75 -10.25
CA ASN A 324 6.97 1.54 -9.67
C ASN A 324 6.17 0.66 -10.65
N GLY A 325 6.40 0.80 -11.97
CA GLY A 325 5.69 0.05 -13.01
C GLY A 325 4.30 0.61 -13.35
N SER A 326 4.01 1.88 -13.05
CA SER A 326 2.76 2.55 -13.43
C SER A 326 2.66 2.89 -14.93
N GLY A 327 3.78 2.81 -15.67
CA GLY A 327 3.82 3.10 -17.11
C GLY A 327 2.90 2.22 -17.95
N THR A 328 2.18 2.84 -18.88
CA THR A 328 1.28 2.19 -19.84
C THR A 328 2.00 1.87 -21.16
N GLY A 329 1.40 0.99 -21.96
CA GLY A 329 1.84 0.74 -23.33
C GLY A 329 1.42 1.88 -24.25
N ILE A 330 2.36 2.38 -25.06
CA ILE A 330 2.18 3.46 -26.04
C ILE A 330 2.47 2.99 -27.47
N ASP A 331 1.78 3.59 -28.44
CA ASP A 331 1.94 3.35 -29.89
C ASP A 331 2.79 4.46 -30.55
N ASP A 332 3.57 4.10 -31.56
CA ASP A 332 4.22 5.06 -32.47
C ASP A 332 3.46 5.03 -33.81
N TYR A 333 2.66 6.07 -34.06
CA TYR A 333 1.79 6.14 -35.24
C TYR A 333 2.56 6.19 -36.57
N ASN A 334 3.89 6.22 -36.56
CA ASN A 334 4.73 6.08 -37.75
C ASN A 334 5.12 4.63 -38.07
N THR A 335 4.87 3.67 -37.17
CA THR A 335 5.03 2.24 -37.46
C THR A 335 3.76 1.65 -38.11
N THR A 336 3.63 0.32 -38.12
CA THR A 336 2.49 -0.35 -38.79
C THR A 336 1.65 -1.21 -37.85
N GLY A 337 1.87 -1.08 -36.54
CA GLY A 337 1.04 -1.68 -35.51
C GLY A 337 1.75 -1.69 -34.16
N ASP A 338 0.98 -1.33 -33.13
CA ASP A 338 1.22 -1.41 -31.69
C ASP A 338 2.61 -1.92 -31.26
N ASP A 339 3.50 -0.95 -31.03
CA ASP A 339 4.85 -1.18 -30.51
C ASP A 339 4.84 -1.52 -29.00
N ASN A 340 3.77 -1.16 -28.27
CA ASN A 340 3.60 -1.34 -26.82
C ASN A 340 4.89 -1.00 -26.05
N HIS A 341 5.49 0.16 -26.35
CA HIS A 341 6.60 0.69 -25.56
C HIS A 341 6.07 1.18 -24.22
N VAL A 342 6.85 1.04 -23.14
CA VAL A 342 6.41 1.40 -21.79
C VAL A 342 7.44 2.35 -21.20
N CYS A 343 7.00 3.50 -20.70
CA CYS A 343 7.85 4.42 -19.96
C CYS A 343 8.29 3.78 -18.63
N GLU A 344 9.55 3.99 -18.25
CA GLU A 344 10.13 3.48 -17.01
C GLU A 344 11.07 4.51 -16.42
N VAL A 345 10.77 4.92 -15.18
CA VAL A 345 11.59 5.82 -14.38
C VAL A 345 11.81 5.19 -13.00
N THR A 346 12.96 5.47 -12.39
CA THR A 346 13.21 5.17 -10.98
C THR A 346 14.02 6.32 -10.39
N VAL A 347 13.48 6.95 -9.36
CA VAL A 347 14.16 7.99 -8.59
C VAL A 347 14.78 7.36 -7.34
N THR A 348 15.97 7.82 -6.99
CA THR A 348 16.68 7.47 -5.76
C THR A 348 17.39 8.71 -5.21
N THR A 349 17.51 8.84 -3.89
CA THR A 349 18.15 10.00 -3.25
C THR A 349 19.31 9.56 -2.36
N ASP A 350 20.34 10.39 -2.27
CA ASP A 350 21.43 10.29 -1.29
C ASP A 350 21.57 11.60 -0.48
N GLU A 351 22.60 11.68 0.38
CA GLU A 351 22.82 12.85 1.25
C GLU A 351 23.02 14.18 0.49
N ASN A 352 23.30 14.17 -0.82
CA ASN A 352 23.60 15.39 -1.60
C ASN A 352 22.83 15.48 -2.93
N ASN A 353 22.41 14.36 -3.51
CA ASN A 353 21.87 14.33 -4.88
C ASN A 353 20.60 13.48 -5.00
N VAL A 354 19.79 13.80 -6.00
CA VAL A 354 18.79 12.90 -6.57
C VAL A 354 19.39 12.25 -7.81
N THR A 355 19.27 10.92 -7.91
CA THR A 355 19.67 10.13 -9.07
C THR A 355 18.45 9.49 -9.71
N VAL A 356 18.20 9.83 -10.97
CA VAL A 356 17.06 9.37 -11.77
C VAL A 356 17.58 8.45 -12.88
N THR A 357 17.11 7.21 -12.92
CA THR A 357 17.34 6.31 -14.06
C THR A 357 16.07 6.19 -14.89
N MET A 358 16.18 6.29 -16.21
CA MET A 358 15.02 6.39 -17.10
C MET A 358 15.30 5.80 -18.49
N ASN A 359 14.25 5.38 -19.19
CA ASN A 359 14.35 4.70 -20.49
C ASN A 359 14.05 5.58 -21.73
N GLY A 360 13.62 6.83 -21.56
CA GLY A 360 13.40 7.77 -22.67
C GLY A 360 12.17 7.48 -23.54
N ILE A 361 11.22 6.69 -23.05
CA ILE A 361 9.91 6.46 -23.68
C ILE A 361 8.86 7.35 -22.98
N PRO A 362 8.00 8.08 -23.72
CA PRO A 362 6.94 8.88 -23.13
C PRO A 362 5.82 8.00 -22.55
N ASN A 363 4.99 8.61 -21.70
CA ASN A 363 3.75 8.04 -21.15
C ASN A 363 2.52 8.26 -22.06
N HIS A 364 2.74 8.60 -23.33
CA HIS A 364 1.73 8.93 -24.33
C HIS A 364 2.11 8.37 -25.71
N ASP A 365 1.13 8.21 -26.61
CA ASP A 365 1.42 7.82 -28.00
C ASP A 365 2.19 8.92 -28.72
N LEU A 366 3.02 8.54 -29.70
CA LEU A 366 3.98 9.44 -30.33
C LEU A 366 4.01 9.31 -31.86
N GLU A 367 4.73 10.23 -32.49
CA GLU A 367 5.18 10.10 -33.88
C GLU A 367 6.70 10.22 -33.93
N SER A 368 7.39 9.17 -34.37
CA SER A 368 8.86 9.16 -34.45
C SER A 368 9.47 10.12 -35.47
N GLY A 369 8.69 10.76 -36.33
CA GLY A 369 9.22 11.65 -37.35
C GLY A 369 9.96 10.91 -38.49
N PRO A 370 10.81 11.62 -39.26
CA PRO A 370 11.52 11.02 -40.39
C PRO A 370 12.73 10.17 -39.96
N GLY A 371 13.16 10.28 -38.70
CA GLY A 371 14.34 9.61 -38.13
C GLY A 371 14.08 8.21 -37.55
N CYS A 372 12.90 7.65 -37.81
CA CYS A 372 12.31 6.42 -37.25
C CYS A 372 13.31 5.36 -36.72
N CYS A 373 13.08 4.76 -35.56
CA CYS A 373 11.88 4.80 -34.71
C CYS A 373 12.29 4.90 -33.24
N ALA A 374 11.43 5.45 -32.39
CA ALA A 374 11.63 5.47 -30.94
C ALA A 374 11.94 4.06 -30.43
N ALA A 375 12.86 3.96 -29.48
CA ALA A 375 13.23 2.70 -28.85
C ALA A 375 13.75 2.99 -27.43
N PRO A 376 13.52 2.11 -26.45
CA PRO A 376 14.03 2.31 -25.09
C PRO A 376 15.55 2.52 -25.08
N GLN A 377 15.96 3.66 -24.52
CA GLN A 377 17.33 4.02 -24.24
C GLN A 377 17.66 3.69 -22.77
N SER A 378 18.81 4.16 -22.29
CA SER A 378 19.15 4.10 -20.86
C SER A 378 19.88 5.37 -20.48
N TYR A 379 19.25 6.17 -19.62
CA TYR A 379 19.80 7.39 -19.09
C TYR A 379 19.96 7.28 -17.57
N THR A 380 20.92 8.02 -17.05
CA THR A 380 21.10 8.25 -15.62
C THR A 380 21.43 9.73 -15.46
N LEU A 381 20.56 10.44 -14.77
CA LEU A 381 20.71 11.84 -14.41
C LEU A 381 21.04 11.91 -12.92
N THR A 382 21.99 12.75 -12.53
CA THR A 382 22.27 13.08 -11.13
C THR A 382 22.21 14.60 -11.01
N ILE A 383 21.30 15.10 -10.19
CA ILE A 383 21.03 16.52 -9.93
C ILE A 383 21.22 16.82 -8.44
N PRO A 384 21.57 18.06 -8.05
CA PRO A 384 21.62 18.43 -6.65
C PRO A 384 20.20 18.40 -6.06
N ARG A 385 20.06 17.96 -4.80
CA ARG A 385 18.80 18.14 -4.05
C ARG A 385 18.62 19.57 -3.54
N GLU A 386 19.74 20.25 -3.26
CA GLU A 386 19.82 21.68 -2.91
C GLU A 386 20.37 22.47 -4.13
N PRO A 387 19.55 22.93 -5.09
CA PRO A 387 20.03 23.71 -6.24
C PRO A 387 20.53 25.10 -5.79
N VAL A 388 21.65 25.54 -6.38
CA VAL A 388 22.34 26.79 -5.99
C VAL A 388 22.51 27.71 -7.19
N ASN A 389 22.03 28.96 -7.10
CA ASN A 389 22.21 29.97 -8.15
C ASN A 389 23.68 30.20 -8.52
N ASP A 390 23.99 30.14 -9.81
CA ASP A 390 25.29 30.54 -10.36
C ASP A 390 25.46 32.06 -10.19
N THR A 391 26.50 32.43 -9.46
CA THR A 391 26.92 33.83 -9.25
C THR A 391 28.36 34.06 -9.67
N THR A 392 29.00 33.05 -10.28
CA THR A 392 30.42 33.06 -10.63
C THR A 392 30.63 33.73 -11.98
N GLY A 393 29.85 33.33 -12.99
CA GLY A 393 29.97 33.85 -14.34
C GLY A 393 31.31 33.51 -15.03
N GLY A 394 31.49 34.03 -16.25
CA GLY A 394 32.65 33.76 -17.09
C GLY A 394 32.51 32.51 -17.98
N HIS A 395 31.28 32.00 -18.13
CA HIS A 395 30.94 30.86 -18.97
C HIS A 395 31.05 31.23 -20.46
N SER A 396 31.09 30.21 -21.33
CA SER A 396 31.06 30.42 -22.77
C SER A 396 29.68 30.89 -23.20
N SER A 397 29.57 32.08 -23.81
CA SER A 397 28.29 32.62 -24.29
C SER A 397 27.90 32.14 -25.70
N THR A 398 28.42 31.01 -26.18
CA THR A 398 28.26 30.57 -27.58
C THR A 398 26.81 30.24 -27.91
N ASN A 399 26.14 29.47 -27.05
CA ASN A 399 24.79 28.97 -27.27
C ASN A 399 23.73 29.78 -26.50
N CYS A 400 24.14 30.87 -25.86
CA CYS A 400 23.25 31.81 -25.16
C CYS A 400 23.86 33.23 -25.18
N PRO A 401 24.05 33.86 -26.37
CA PRO A 401 24.79 35.12 -26.47
C PRO A 401 24.22 36.25 -25.60
N SER A 402 22.89 36.28 -25.42
CA SER A 402 22.16 37.21 -24.56
C SER A 402 22.58 37.16 -23.09
N ALA A 403 22.89 35.96 -22.55
CA ALA A 403 23.32 35.80 -21.17
C ALA A 403 24.74 36.35 -20.91
N GLY A 404 25.50 36.66 -21.97
CA GLY A 404 26.81 37.34 -21.86
C GLY A 404 27.89 36.58 -21.09
N GLY A 405 27.69 35.28 -20.85
CA GLY A 405 28.54 34.45 -20.00
C GLY A 405 28.29 34.61 -18.50
N ALA A 406 27.16 35.18 -18.09
CA ALA A 406 26.72 35.19 -16.69
C ALA A 406 26.35 33.78 -16.18
N TYR A 407 25.82 32.95 -17.08
CA TYR A 407 25.29 31.61 -16.82
C TYR A 407 25.91 30.59 -17.78
N GLN A 408 25.92 29.32 -17.39
CA GLN A 408 26.26 28.22 -18.29
C GLN A 408 25.18 28.06 -19.36
N CYS A 409 25.53 28.20 -20.65
CA CYS A 409 24.57 27.92 -21.73
C CYS A 409 24.19 26.44 -21.77
N ALA A 410 22.94 26.18 -22.13
CA ALA A 410 22.48 24.87 -22.55
C ALA A 410 23.09 24.49 -23.91
N ALA A 411 22.96 23.21 -24.29
CA ALA A 411 23.38 22.76 -25.61
C ALA A 411 22.43 23.34 -26.69
N ASP A 412 22.96 23.69 -27.86
CA ASP A 412 22.15 24.08 -29.01
C ASP A 412 21.40 22.87 -29.58
N ARG A 413 21.98 21.67 -29.44
CA ARG A 413 21.47 20.38 -29.92
C ARG A 413 21.71 19.31 -28.86
N GLY A 414 20.78 18.37 -28.73
CA GLY A 414 20.85 17.31 -27.72
C GLY A 414 20.29 17.74 -26.36
N SER A 415 20.31 16.81 -25.39
CA SER A 415 19.59 16.97 -24.12
C SER A 415 20.06 18.18 -23.30
N ILE A 416 19.10 18.97 -22.82
CA ILE A 416 19.29 20.11 -21.90
C ILE A 416 18.56 19.93 -20.56
N ALA A 417 17.56 19.05 -20.55
CA ALA A 417 16.73 18.69 -19.40
C ALA A 417 16.08 17.32 -19.67
N TYR A 418 15.36 16.79 -18.69
CA TYR A 418 14.50 15.61 -18.86
C TYR A 418 13.10 15.89 -18.33
N GLY A 419 12.09 15.39 -19.04
CA GLY A 419 10.69 15.45 -18.62
C GLY A 419 10.39 14.51 -17.45
N MET A 420 9.26 14.71 -16.77
CA MET A 420 8.84 13.86 -15.64
C MET A 420 8.55 12.41 -16.08
N ASN A 421 8.27 12.16 -17.36
CA ASN A 421 8.17 10.81 -17.94
C ASN A 421 9.53 10.22 -18.40
N GLY A 422 10.64 10.94 -18.20
CA GLY A 422 12.00 10.50 -18.53
C GLY A 422 12.43 10.74 -19.98
N VAL A 423 11.63 11.43 -20.79
CA VAL A 423 12.00 11.82 -22.17
C VAL A 423 12.92 13.06 -22.15
N PRO A 424 14.04 13.08 -22.91
CA PRO A 424 14.88 14.28 -23.03
C PRO A 424 14.14 15.49 -23.60
N PHE A 425 14.44 16.67 -23.05
CA PHE A 425 14.18 17.95 -23.73
C PHE A 425 15.46 18.31 -24.49
N PHE A 426 15.36 18.66 -25.77
CA PHE A 426 16.52 19.07 -26.56
C PHE A 426 16.67 20.59 -26.63
N GLY A 427 17.89 21.03 -26.92
CA GLY A 427 18.14 22.40 -27.37
C GLY A 427 17.34 22.73 -28.64
N PRO A 428 17.09 24.03 -28.92
CA PRO A 428 16.15 24.45 -29.96
C PRO A 428 16.60 24.15 -31.39
N GLU A 429 17.86 23.74 -31.61
CA GLU A 429 18.33 23.29 -32.92
C GLU A 429 18.33 21.76 -33.07
N ASP A 430 17.92 21.28 -34.23
CA ASP A 430 18.07 19.87 -34.64
C ASP A 430 18.99 19.76 -35.88
N GLY A 431 19.40 18.56 -36.28
CA GLY A 431 20.26 18.31 -37.44
C GLY A 431 19.59 18.73 -38.74
N PRO A 432 19.87 19.96 -39.23
CA PRO A 432 21.21 20.39 -39.63
C PRO A 432 21.70 21.72 -38.98
N GLY A 433 20.95 22.25 -38.04
CA GLY A 433 21.01 23.59 -37.45
C GLY A 433 19.75 24.37 -37.81
N GLY A 434 19.48 25.46 -37.09
CA GLY A 434 18.21 26.18 -37.22
C GLY A 434 17.15 25.67 -36.24
N ASP A 435 16.21 26.55 -35.92
CA ASP A 435 15.14 26.34 -34.95
C ASP A 435 14.12 25.30 -35.46
N ALA A 436 14.04 24.17 -34.76
CA ALA A 436 13.23 23.03 -35.17
C ALA A 436 11.72 23.34 -35.17
N VAL A 437 11.27 24.22 -34.29
CA VAL A 437 9.87 24.59 -34.07
C VAL A 437 9.47 25.68 -35.06
N ALA A 438 10.33 26.68 -35.28
CA ALA A 438 10.14 27.67 -36.35
C ALA A 438 10.01 26.99 -37.73
N TYR A 439 10.79 25.94 -37.99
CA TYR A 439 10.62 25.12 -39.18
C TYR A 439 9.29 24.33 -39.18
N HIS A 440 8.87 23.73 -38.06
CA HIS A 440 7.57 23.04 -37.96
C HIS A 440 6.40 24.00 -38.32
N HIS A 441 6.47 25.26 -37.86
CA HIS A 441 5.49 26.30 -38.21
C HIS A 441 5.64 26.86 -39.63
N GLY A 442 6.73 26.54 -40.34
CA GLY A 442 6.95 26.96 -41.73
C GLY A 442 7.48 28.39 -41.88
N GLU A 443 8.10 28.95 -40.85
CA GLU A 443 8.72 30.29 -40.87
C GLU A 443 9.93 30.35 -41.83
N TYR A 444 10.55 29.20 -42.11
CA TYR A 444 11.60 29.07 -43.12
C TYR A 444 11.55 27.74 -43.88
N GLU A 445 12.18 27.72 -45.06
CA GLU A 445 12.33 26.53 -45.90
C GLU A 445 13.68 25.85 -45.59
N GLU A 446 13.64 24.66 -45.00
CA GLU A 446 14.84 23.88 -44.67
C GLU A 446 15.43 23.19 -45.92
N ASP A 447 16.63 23.62 -46.33
CA ASP A 447 17.30 23.18 -47.57
C ASP A 447 18.53 22.27 -47.34
N ARG A 448 18.89 21.99 -46.09
CA ARG A 448 20.07 21.22 -45.67
C ARG A 448 19.66 19.79 -45.25
N GLN A 449 18.66 19.64 -44.37
CA GLN A 449 18.07 18.36 -43.94
C GLN A 449 16.65 18.57 -43.41
N GLN A 450 15.64 18.00 -44.08
CA GLN A 450 14.26 18.07 -43.61
C GLN A 450 14.06 17.23 -42.35
N ILE A 451 13.55 17.88 -41.32
CA ILE A 451 12.98 17.25 -40.12
C ILE A 451 11.45 17.31 -40.24
N TRP A 452 10.75 16.80 -39.23
CA TRP A 452 9.43 17.27 -38.81
C TRP A 452 9.20 16.78 -37.38
N LEU A 453 8.41 17.54 -36.64
CA LEU A 453 8.00 17.26 -35.26
C LEU A 453 6.54 16.80 -35.27
N GLY A 454 6.22 15.78 -34.48
CA GLY A 454 4.86 15.23 -34.36
C GLY A 454 4.14 15.71 -33.10
N ILE A 455 3.35 14.83 -32.51
CA ILE A 455 2.71 15.02 -31.19
C ILE A 455 3.75 15.52 -30.17
N GLY A 456 3.41 16.55 -29.40
CA GLY A 456 4.28 17.18 -28.40
C GLY A 456 5.44 18.01 -28.96
N TYR A 457 5.42 18.34 -30.26
CA TYR A 457 6.61 18.87 -30.93
C TYR A 457 7.85 17.98 -30.69
N GLY A 458 7.62 16.68 -30.51
CA GLY A 458 8.65 15.67 -30.30
C GLY A 458 8.85 14.81 -31.53
N HIS A 459 10.00 14.14 -31.61
CA HIS A 459 10.29 13.15 -32.64
C HIS A 459 11.45 12.23 -32.23
N SER A 460 11.78 11.23 -33.06
CA SER A 460 12.89 10.29 -32.83
C SER A 460 14.10 10.57 -33.72
N ALA A 461 15.27 10.67 -33.09
CA ALA A 461 16.57 10.69 -33.75
C ALA A 461 17.37 9.43 -33.37
N GLY A 462 17.45 8.46 -34.29
CA GLY A 462 18.32 7.29 -34.13
C GLY A 462 17.95 6.37 -32.95
N GLY A 463 16.67 6.35 -32.55
CA GLY A 463 16.18 5.61 -31.38
C GLY A 463 15.75 6.52 -30.22
N THR A 464 16.32 7.72 -30.11
CA THR A 464 16.02 8.66 -29.03
C THR A 464 14.83 9.54 -29.39
N TYR A 465 13.67 9.27 -28.79
CA TYR A 465 12.55 10.22 -28.77
C TYR A 465 12.89 11.39 -27.82
N HIS A 466 12.50 12.60 -28.18
CA HIS A 466 12.76 13.83 -27.41
C HIS A 466 11.80 14.95 -27.81
N TYR A 467 11.58 15.93 -26.93
CA TYR A 467 10.73 17.11 -27.19
C TYR A 467 11.56 18.34 -27.57
N HIS A 468 10.99 19.20 -28.44
CA HIS A 468 11.53 20.53 -28.77
C HIS A 468 10.72 21.71 -28.22
N ALA A 469 9.43 21.52 -27.88
CA ALA A 469 8.60 22.61 -27.32
C ALA A 469 7.51 22.19 -26.34
N ASP A 470 6.83 21.06 -26.54
CA ASP A 470 5.67 20.72 -25.75
C ASP A 470 5.80 19.37 -25.02
N ALA A 471 6.19 19.47 -23.75
CA ALA A 471 6.14 18.34 -22.83
C ALA A 471 4.90 18.38 -21.91
N ASN A 472 4.04 19.39 -22.01
CA ASN A 472 2.84 19.54 -21.17
C ASN A 472 1.87 18.37 -21.34
N LEU A 473 1.84 17.80 -22.56
CA LEU A 473 0.97 16.69 -22.91
C LEU A 473 1.17 15.42 -22.07
N MET A 474 2.29 15.30 -21.35
CA MET A 474 2.50 14.17 -20.42
C MET A 474 1.48 14.16 -19.27
N HIS A 475 0.84 15.29 -19.00
CA HIS A 475 -0.22 15.46 -17.99
C HIS A 475 -1.63 15.50 -18.58
N TRP A 476 -1.76 15.35 -19.90
CA TRP A 476 -3.05 15.24 -20.57
C TRP A 476 -3.42 13.77 -20.78
N HIS A 477 -4.71 13.45 -20.69
CA HIS A 477 -5.22 12.11 -20.94
C HIS A 477 -6.49 12.17 -21.81
N PRO A 478 -6.66 11.26 -22.79
CA PRO A 478 -7.84 11.25 -23.66
C PRO A 478 -9.12 10.84 -22.92
N ASP A 479 -10.22 11.53 -23.15
CA ASP A 479 -11.54 11.11 -22.64
C ASP A 479 -12.08 9.93 -23.45
N GLU A 480 -11.95 8.71 -22.90
CA GLU A 480 -12.52 7.49 -23.47
C GLU A 480 -14.04 7.59 -23.70
N SER A 481 -14.76 8.35 -22.88
CA SER A 481 -16.22 8.54 -23.00
C SER A 481 -16.60 9.45 -24.17
N ALA A 482 -15.71 10.38 -24.54
CA ALA A 482 -15.79 11.20 -25.74
C ALA A 482 -15.25 10.47 -27.00
N ASN A 483 -14.59 9.32 -26.84
CA ASN A 483 -13.85 8.59 -27.89
C ASN A 483 -12.68 9.44 -28.44
N GLU A 484 -11.93 10.09 -27.55
CA GLU A 484 -10.70 10.79 -27.89
C GLU A 484 -9.49 9.84 -27.93
N GLY A 485 -8.43 10.26 -28.60
CA GLY A 485 -7.09 9.67 -28.51
C GLY A 485 -6.01 10.75 -28.57
N TRP A 486 -4.74 10.37 -28.52
CA TRP A 486 -3.61 11.32 -28.48
C TRP A 486 -3.48 12.23 -29.71
N LEU A 487 -4.15 11.90 -30.83
CA LEU A 487 -4.27 12.77 -32.02
C LEU A 487 -5.29 13.90 -31.86
N ASP A 488 -6.15 13.86 -30.83
CA ASP A 488 -7.11 14.93 -30.52
C ASP A 488 -6.51 16.00 -29.60
N TYR A 489 -5.36 15.73 -28.97
CA TYR A 489 -4.58 16.72 -28.23
C TYR A 489 -4.06 17.84 -29.14
N SER A 490 -4.21 19.09 -28.71
CA SER A 490 -3.76 20.26 -29.45
C SER A 490 -3.23 21.34 -28.52
N PHE A 491 -1.90 21.48 -28.46
CA PHE A 491 -1.20 22.51 -27.71
C PHE A 491 -1.46 23.92 -28.30
N PRO A 492 -1.80 24.94 -27.47
CA PRO A 492 -2.05 24.91 -26.03
C PRO A 492 -3.53 24.71 -25.67
N SER A 493 -4.42 24.57 -26.66
CA SER A 493 -5.88 24.54 -26.46
C SER A 493 -6.45 23.37 -25.65
N SER A 494 -5.67 22.31 -25.44
CA SER A 494 -6.01 21.18 -24.57
C SER A 494 -5.57 21.38 -23.10
N LEU A 495 -4.94 22.52 -22.77
CA LEU A 495 -4.51 22.87 -21.41
C LEU A 495 -5.49 23.87 -20.77
N ASP A 496 -5.66 23.81 -19.45
CA ASP A 496 -6.53 24.76 -18.73
C ASP A 496 -5.78 26.06 -18.39
N SER A 497 -6.12 27.13 -19.11
CA SER A 497 -5.61 28.49 -18.89
C SER A 497 -6.02 29.15 -17.55
N GLN A 498 -6.80 28.48 -16.70
CA GLN A 498 -7.21 28.98 -15.39
C GLN A 498 -6.47 28.33 -14.22
N VAL A 499 -5.62 27.33 -14.49
CA VAL A 499 -4.85 26.59 -13.49
C VAL A 499 -3.37 26.76 -13.83
N GLU A 500 -2.52 26.86 -12.80
CA GLU A 500 -1.08 26.80 -13.02
C GLU A 500 -0.68 25.47 -13.64
N SER A 501 0.29 25.50 -14.55
CA SER A 501 0.74 24.26 -15.17
C SER A 501 1.54 23.42 -14.17
N PRO A 502 1.42 22.08 -14.21
CA PRO A 502 2.25 21.20 -13.41
C PRO A 502 3.74 21.25 -13.85
N VAL A 503 4.63 20.73 -13.01
CA VAL A 503 6.03 20.49 -13.37
C VAL A 503 6.12 19.49 -14.53
N ILE A 504 6.76 19.88 -15.62
CA ILE A 504 6.94 19.05 -16.82
C ILE A 504 8.35 18.46 -16.91
N GLY A 505 9.35 19.02 -16.25
CA GLY A 505 10.74 18.58 -16.37
C GLY A 505 11.67 19.09 -15.30
N VAL A 506 12.92 18.60 -15.34
CA VAL A 506 14.03 19.02 -14.48
C VAL A 506 15.25 19.39 -15.30
N ALA A 507 15.84 20.54 -14.99
CA ALA A 507 17.07 21.02 -15.60
C ALA A 507 18.32 20.41 -14.94
N PHE A 508 19.47 20.45 -15.62
CA PHE A 508 20.71 19.82 -15.11
C PHE A 508 21.33 20.53 -13.89
N ASP A 509 20.87 21.74 -13.55
CA ASP A 509 21.19 22.45 -12.31
C ASP A 509 20.25 22.09 -11.14
N GLY A 510 19.25 21.22 -11.37
CA GLY A 510 18.31 20.73 -10.37
C GLY A 510 17.04 21.58 -10.19
N TYR A 511 16.91 22.70 -10.90
CA TYR A 511 15.68 23.51 -10.84
C TYR A 511 14.55 22.92 -11.70
N PRO A 512 13.27 23.07 -11.27
CA PRO A 512 12.12 22.58 -12.02
C PRO A 512 11.81 23.40 -13.27
N ILE A 513 11.17 22.73 -14.22
CA ILE A 513 10.61 23.30 -15.45
C ILE A 513 9.10 23.06 -15.40
N TYR A 514 8.32 24.13 -15.37
CA TYR A 514 6.87 24.13 -15.39
C TYR A 514 6.32 24.31 -16.81
N GLY A 515 5.03 24.06 -16.98
CA GLY A 515 4.34 24.33 -18.24
C GLY A 515 4.13 25.82 -18.53
N ILE A 516 3.26 26.12 -19.49
CA ILE A 516 3.07 27.49 -20.03
C ILE A 516 2.33 28.47 -19.09
N TYR A 517 1.55 27.97 -18.14
CA TYR A 517 0.78 28.80 -17.20
C TYR A 517 1.43 28.84 -15.82
N GLY A 518 1.54 30.04 -15.23
CA GLY A 518 2.09 30.27 -13.88
C GLY A 518 1.62 31.60 -13.30
N ASP A 519 1.90 31.86 -12.03
CA ASP A 519 1.63 33.15 -11.38
C ASP A 519 2.50 34.30 -11.95
N ASP A 520 1.88 35.44 -12.26
CA ASP A 520 2.56 36.69 -12.67
C ASP A 520 3.30 37.41 -11.52
N GLY A 521 3.34 36.80 -10.33
CA GLY A 521 3.91 37.33 -9.09
C GLY A 521 2.95 38.26 -8.33
N ASN A 522 1.68 38.35 -8.75
CA ASN A 522 0.62 39.10 -8.07
C ASN A 522 -0.55 38.19 -7.62
N GLY A 523 -0.43 36.87 -7.74
CA GLY A 523 -1.51 35.90 -7.52
C GLY A 523 -2.45 35.80 -8.73
N GLN A 524 -1.95 36.05 -9.95
CA GLN A 524 -2.76 35.93 -11.17
C GLN A 524 -2.11 34.97 -12.16
N ILE A 525 -2.81 33.88 -12.46
CA ILE A 525 -2.35 32.90 -13.43
C ILE A 525 -2.37 33.50 -14.83
N THR A 526 -1.25 33.38 -15.55
CA THR A 526 -1.05 33.90 -16.90
C THR A 526 -0.25 32.92 -17.75
N ASP A 527 -0.36 33.06 -19.07
CA ASP A 527 0.57 32.47 -20.04
C ASP A 527 1.91 33.20 -19.91
N MET A 528 2.94 32.49 -19.45
CA MET A 528 4.27 33.03 -19.16
C MET A 528 5.02 33.29 -20.46
N LYS A 529 5.23 34.57 -20.80
CA LYS A 529 5.80 34.94 -22.10
C LYS A 529 7.32 34.96 -22.07
N SER A 530 7.92 34.40 -23.11
CA SER A 530 9.35 34.57 -23.36
C SER A 530 9.70 36.05 -23.61
N THR A 531 10.89 36.43 -23.15
CA THR A 531 11.50 37.76 -23.31
C THR A 531 12.44 37.85 -24.52
N TYR A 532 12.50 36.80 -25.34
CA TYR A 532 13.23 36.81 -26.61
C TYR A 532 12.33 37.15 -27.82
N GLN A 533 12.93 37.76 -28.84
CA GLN A 533 12.30 38.02 -30.14
C GLN A 533 13.24 37.65 -31.29
N LEU A 534 12.69 37.45 -32.49
CA LEU A 534 13.49 37.37 -33.70
C LEU A 534 14.17 38.72 -34.00
N LYS A 535 15.44 38.67 -34.41
CA LYS A 535 16.16 39.84 -34.90
C LYS A 535 15.51 40.33 -36.22
N PRO A 536 15.53 41.65 -36.51
CA PRO A 536 14.80 42.20 -37.66
C PRO A 536 15.20 41.61 -39.02
N GLY A 537 14.37 40.72 -39.55
CA GLY A 537 14.52 40.09 -40.86
C GLY A 537 15.08 38.66 -40.84
N GLU A 538 15.35 38.11 -39.65
CA GLU A 538 15.67 36.69 -39.46
C GLU A 538 14.39 35.85 -39.29
N THR A 539 14.52 34.52 -39.29
CA THR A 539 13.39 33.57 -39.30
C THR A 539 13.59 32.33 -38.43
N GLY A 540 14.65 32.27 -37.62
CA GLY A 540 15.07 31.06 -36.90
C GLY A 540 15.91 30.09 -37.75
N TYR A 541 16.19 30.40 -39.02
CA TYR A 541 16.98 29.55 -39.92
C TYR A 541 18.42 29.32 -39.43
N ASN A 542 19.03 30.32 -38.77
CA ASN A 542 20.33 30.19 -38.12
C ASN A 542 20.24 29.82 -36.63
N GLY A 543 19.05 29.43 -36.16
CA GLY A 543 18.83 28.91 -34.81
C GLY A 543 18.99 30.00 -33.76
N ILE A 544 19.75 29.72 -32.72
CA ILE A 544 19.93 30.63 -31.57
C ILE A 544 20.48 32.00 -32.02
N ASP A 545 21.32 32.02 -33.07
CA ASP A 545 21.91 33.24 -33.63
C ASP A 545 20.88 34.21 -34.23
N ASP A 546 19.64 33.79 -34.48
CA ASP A 546 18.57 34.65 -35.02
C ASP A 546 17.77 35.39 -33.94
N TYR A 547 17.90 35.01 -32.66
CA TYR A 547 17.09 35.56 -31.57
C TYR A 547 17.88 36.56 -30.69
N GLU A 548 17.19 37.54 -30.10
CA GLU A 548 17.74 38.46 -29.10
C GLU A 548 16.82 38.59 -27.88
N TYR A 549 17.43 38.67 -26.69
CA TYR A 549 16.72 38.97 -25.44
C TYR A 549 16.46 40.48 -25.34
N VAL A 550 15.23 40.87 -25.03
CA VAL A 550 14.81 42.26 -24.89
C VAL A 550 14.18 42.46 -23.52
N GLU A 551 14.96 42.92 -22.55
CA GLU A 551 14.55 43.14 -21.16
C GLU A 551 13.17 43.83 -21.04
N GLY A 552 12.22 43.16 -20.37
CA GLY A 552 10.85 43.64 -20.18
C GLY A 552 9.94 43.48 -21.41
N LEU A 553 10.28 42.59 -22.35
CA LEU A 553 9.39 42.18 -23.43
C LEU A 553 8.31 41.22 -22.92
N GLY A 554 8.72 40.10 -22.31
CA GLY A 554 7.85 39.12 -21.65
C GLY A 554 8.11 39.09 -20.15
N ASP A 555 7.78 37.96 -19.54
CA ASP A 555 7.74 37.77 -18.08
C ASP A 555 9.02 37.08 -17.56
N LEU A 556 9.65 36.27 -18.41
CA LEU A 556 10.79 35.42 -18.05
C LEU A 556 12.16 36.09 -18.24
N ASP A 557 13.16 35.57 -17.54
CA ASP A 557 14.53 36.06 -17.57
C ASP A 557 15.34 35.59 -18.80
N VAL A 558 16.65 35.83 -18.77
CA VAL A 558 17.54 35.49 -19.90
C VAL A 558 17.74 33.98 -20.09
N CYS A 559 17.45 33.16 -19.09
CA CYS A 559 17.50 31.70 -19.17
C CYS A 559 16.13 31.05 -19.41
N ASN A 560 15.06 31.85 -19.50
CA ASN A 560 13.65 31.45 -19.67
C ASN A 560 13.04 30.86 -18.39
N GLY A 561 13.42 31.42 -17.25
CA GLY A 561 12.78 31.16 -15.96
C GLY A 561 12.55 32.42 -15.15
N HIS A 562 12.04 32.27 -13.94
CA HIS A 562 11.90 33.36 -12.98
C HIS A 562 11.90 32.82 -11.54
N PHE A 563 11.90 33.72 -10.55
CA PHE A 563 11.63 33.36 -9.15
C PHE A 563 10.22 33.83 -8.79
N GLY A 564 9.37 32.89 -8.40
CA GLY A 564 7.97 33.12 -8.05
C GLY A 564 7.37 31.90 -7.34
N PRO A 565 6.15 32.02 -6.78
CA PRO A 565 5.39 30.87 -6.29
C PRO A 565 5.10 29.88 -7.42
N THR A 566 4.86 28.63 -7.04
CA THR A 566 4.33 27.58 -7.92
C THR A 566 3.35 26.72 -7.11
N PRO A 567 2.56 25.82 -7.72
CA PRO A 567 1.67 24.91 -7.00
C PRO A 567 2.40 23.96 -6.03
N ASP A 568 3.69 23.73 -6.25
CA ASP A 568 4.50 22.85 -5.40
C ASP A 568 5.36 23.64 -4.39
N PHE A 569 5.53 24.95 -4.61
CA PHE A 569 6.35 25.84 -3.79
C PHE A 569 5.64 27.19 -3.56
N PRO A 570 4.62 27.29 -2.70
CA PRO A 570 3.84 28.51 -2.48
C PRO A 570 4.67 29.70 -1.95
N GLN A 571 5.79 29.42 -1.25
CA GLN A 571 6.75 30.43 -0.79
C GLN A 571 7.74 30.90 -1.88
N GLY A 572 7.75 30.20 -3.01
CA GLY A 572 8.50 30.52 -4.21
C GLY A 572 9.88 29.86 -4.34
N ILE A 573 10.18 29.45 -5.58
CA ILE A 573 11.45 28.89 -6.01
C ILE A 573 11.86 29.51 -7.35
N TYR A 574 13.15 29.46 -7.70
CA TYR A 574 13.54 29.71 -9.08
C TYR A 574 13.13 28.51 -9.95
N HIS A 575 12.47 28.78 -11.07
CA HIS A 575 11.99 27.74 -11.97
C HIS A 575 11.91 28.23 -13.42
N TYR A 576 12.00 27.30 -14.37
CA TYR A 576 11.85 27.55 -15.80
C TYR A 576 10.40 27.32 -16.25
N HIS A 577 10.04 27.83 -17.43
CA HIS A 577 8.78 27.50 -18.09
C HIS A 577 9.00 26.95 -19.50
N SER A 578 8.13 26.06 -19.96
CA SER A 578 7.88 25.94 -21.40
C SER A 578 7.16 27.19 -21.90
N THR A 579 7.46 27.63 -23.12
CA THR A 579 6.88 28.87 -23.67
C THR A 579 6.41 28.68 -25.11
N ILE A 580 5.19 29.14 -25.41
CA ILE A 580 4.62 29.09 -26.76
C ILE A 580 4.67 30.46 -27.47
N GLU A 581 4.50 31.55 -26.73
CA GLU A 581 4.55 32.92 -27.24
C GLU A 581 5.56 33.79 -26.47
N ASN A 582 6.07 34.81 -27.15
CA ASN A 582 6.81 35.90 -26.52
C ASN A 582 5.88 37.09 -26.21
N GLY A 583 6.42 38.14 -25.59
CA GLY A 583 5.66 39.35 -25.26
C GLY A 583 5.08 40.15 -26.44
N LEU A 584 5.33 39.75 -27.70
CA LEU A 584 4.70 40.31 -28.91
C LEU A 584 3.52 39.47 -29.41
N GLY A 585 3.31 38.26 -28.88
CA GLY A 585 2.45 37.23 -29.49
C GLY A 585 3.09 36.61 -30.74
N GLU A 586 4.41 36.62 -30.83
CA GLU A 586 5.21 35.85 -31.81
C GLU A 586 5.76 34.58 -31.11
N MET A 587 6.49 33.71 -31.82
CA MET A 587 7.00 32.45 -31.25
C MET A 587 7.80 32.65 -29.95
N GLY A 588 7.43 31.87 -28.92
CA GLY A 588 8.03 31.90 -27.58
C GLY A 588 9.37 31.19 -27.44
N PHE A 589 10.27 31.30 -28.43
CA PHE A 589 11.66 30.84 -28.29
C PHE A 589 12.30 31.48 -27.03
N PRO A 590 13.17 30.80 -26.26
CA PRO A 590 13.47 29.37 -26.32
C PRO A 590 12.35 28.59 -25.63
N TYR A 591 11.94 27.46 -26.19
CA TYR A 591 10.70 26.79 -25.77
C TYR A 591 10.76 26.06 -24.41
N PHE A 592 11.94 25.98 -23.78
CA PHE A 592 12.16 25.45 -22.44
C PHE A 592 13.17 26.32 -21.67
N LEU A 593 14.47 26.07 -21.84
CA LEU A 593 15.56 26.88 -21.27
C LEU A 593 16.72 27.02 -22.26
N ILE A 594 17.52 28.06 -22.10
CA ILE A 594 18.71 28.33 -22.95
C ILE A 594 20.01 28.49 -22.16
N CYS A 595 19.91 28.69 -20.85
CA CYS A 595 21.02 28.62 -19.90
C CYS A 595 20.54 28.09 -18.56
N TYR A 596 21.48 27.66 -17.74
CA TYR A 596 21.24 27.20 -16.38
C TYR A 596 21.49 28.36 -15.41
N HIS A 597 20.46 28.75 -14.66
CA HIS A 597 20.53 29.75 -13.61
C HIS A 597 21.26 29.22 -12.37
N GLY A 598 21.23 27.92 -12.13
CA GLY A 598 21.99 27.24 -11.08
C GLY A 598 23.34 26.67 -11.53
N GLU A 599 24.16 26.30 -10.56
CA GLU A 599 25.43 25.60 -10.77
C GLU A 599 25.17 24.16 -11.24
N VAL A 600 25.41 23.86 -12.52
CA VAL A 600 25.36 22.49 -13.04
C VAL A 600 26.53 21.68 -12.46
N PRO A 601 26.29 20.54 -11.77
CA PRO A 601 27.38 19.74 -11.20
C PRO A 601 28.35 19.22 -12.26
N ASP A 602 29.65 19.24 -11.92
CA ASP A 602 30.74 18.57 -12.67
C ASP A 602 30.58 17.03 -12.59
N SER A 603 29.50 16.47 -13.15
CA SER A 603 29.20 15.05 -13.15
C SER A 603 30.17 14.32 -14.08
N GLY A 604 31.17 13.69 -13.47
CA GLY A 604 32.20 12.90 -14.13
C GLY A 604 31.68 11.57 -14.73
N SER A 605 30.65 11.61 -15.58
CA SER A 605 30.27 10.62 -16.61
C SER A 605 28.89 10.97 -17.21
N GLY A 606 28.76 12.12 -17.85
CA GLY A 606 27.59 12.52 -18.65
C GLY A 606 28.03 13.59 -19.64
N GLY A 607 27.96 13.33 -20.95
CA GLY A 607 28.67 14.11 -21.97
C GLY A 607 28.11 15.50 -22.29
N GLY A 608 28.02 16.41 -21.32
CA GLY A 608 27.52 17.78 -21.49
C GLY A 608 28.59 18.84 -21.26
N GLY A 609 29.57 18.98 -22.16
CA GLY A 609 30.59 20.04 -22.01
C GLY A 609 31.75 20.02 -23.00
N GLY A 610 31.69 20.88 -24.03
CA GLY A 610 32.89 21.48 -24.62
C GLY A 610 33.83 20.56 -25.43
N GLY A 611 33.29 19.63 -26.23
CA GLY A 611 34.14 18.80 -27.09
C GLY A 611 33.35 17.86 -28.00
N GLY A 612 32.53 18.42 -28.91
CA GLY A 612 31.70 17.62 -29.81
C GLY A 612 32.51 16.56 -30.56
N ASP A 613 32.16 15.28 -30.34
CA ASP A 613 32.52 14.22 -31.26
C ASP A 613 31.74 14.49 -32.57
N PRO A 614 32.41 14.80 -33.69
CA PRO A 614 31.74 15.06 -34.96
C PRO A 614 31.09 13.80 -35.56
N CYS A 615 31.17 12.65 -34.88
CA CYS A 615 30.50 11.41 -35.21
C CYS A 615 29.44 10.97 -34.15
N ALA A 616 29.14 11.78 -33.11
CA ALA A 616 27.99 11.53 -32.24
C ALA A 616 26.67 11.75 -33.00
N GLY A 617 25.69 10.85 -32.80
CA GLY A 617 24.42 10.85 -33.54
C GLY A 617 24.40 10.04 -34.85
N TYR A 618 25.55 9.53 -35.33
CA TYR A 618 25.61 8.75 -36.58
C TYR A 618 25.65 7.23 -36.33
N GLY A 619 24.48 6.63 -36.12
CA GLY A 619 24.31 5.16 -36.03
C GLY A 619 24.67 4.42 -37.35
N GLU A 620 24.98 3.13 -37.26
CA GLU A 620 25.49 2.35 -38.41
C GLU A 620 24.43 1.95 -39.47
N THR A 621 23.13 2.18 -39.23
CA THR A 621 22.03 1.78 -40.13
C THR A 621 21.49 2.92 -40.99
N TRP A 622 22.09 3.10 -42.17
CA TRP A 622 21.69 4.11 -43.15
C TRP A 622 20.57 3.59 -44.07
N GLY A 623 19.36 4.14 -43.91
CA GLY A 623 18.24 3.94 -44.83
C GLY A 623 18.46 4.60 -46.20
N PRO A 624 17.75 4.18 -47.26
CA PRO A 624 17.93 4.72 -48.60
C PRO A 624 17.35 6.13 -48.75
N GLY A 625 18.16 7.15 -48.49
CA GLY A 625 17.81 8.56 -48.69
C GLY A 625 18.80 9.55 -48.10
N ILE A 626 19.51 9.16 -47.02
CA ILE A 626 20.39 10.05 -46.26
C ILE A 626 21.78 10.12 -46.92
N GLY A 627 22.36 11.33 -46.99
CA GLY A 627 23.62 11.62 -47.69
C GLY A 627 24.86 10.98 -47.05
N PRO A 628 26.01 10.89 -47.75
CA PRO A 628 27.22 10.32 -47.17
C PRO A 628 27.71 11.17 -45.96
N PRO A 629 28.28 10.53 -44.92
CA PRO A 629 28.68 11.23 -43.70
C PRO A 629 29.80 12.26 -43.94
N PRO A 630 29.97 13.24 -43.03
CA PRO A 630 31.03 14.25 -43.11
C PRO A 630 32.43 13.65 -43.30
N ALA A 631 33.32 14.42 -43.94
CA ALA A 631 34.69 14.01 -44.27
C ALA A 631 35.57 13.86 -43.01
N GLY A 632 35.42 12.71 -42.33
CA GLY A 632 36.14 12.38 -41.09
C GLY A 632 35.68 11.03 -40.52
N CYS A 633 34.37 10.77 -40.49
CA CYS A 633 33.79 9.50 -40.01
C CYS A 633 33.90 8.33 -41.03
N GLY A 634 34.88 8.40 -41.95
CA GLY A 634 34.97 7.58 -43.16
C GLY A 634 36.02 6.46 -43.10
N GLY A 635 35.85 5.49 -42.21
CA GLY A 635 36.54 4.19 -42.25
C GLY A 635 37.84 4.10 -41.43
N GLY A 636 37.77 3.34 -40.33
CA GLY A 636 38.92 3.07 -39.46
C GLY A 636 38.65 1.95 -38.46
N GLY A 637 38.50 0.71 -38.94
CA GLY A 637 38.26 -0.44 -38.06
C GLY A 637 39.36 -0.66 -37.02
N GLY A 638 39.01 -0.55 -35.75
CA GLY A 638 39.83 -0.87 -34.59
C GLY A 638 38.92 -1.14 -33.40
N GLN A 639 39.20 -2.20 -32.64
CA GLN A 639 38.40 -2.54 -31.46
C GLN A 639 38.53 -1.46 -30.39
N GLY A 640 37.57 -0.54 -30.33
CA GLY A 640 37.24 0.14 -29.08
C GLY A 640 36.77 -0.93 -28.09
N THR A 641 37.40 -1.00 -26.92
CA THR A 641 36.99 -1.90 -25.86
C THR A 641 35.58 -1.53 -25.41
N GLN A 642 34.62 -2.44 -25.63
CA GLN A 642 33.38 -2.42 -24.86
C GLN A 642 33.74 -2.44 -23.37
N SER A 643 33.33 -1.43 -22.60
CA SER A 643 33.12 -1.66 -21.17
C SER A 643 31.83 -2.46 -21.06
N THR A 644 31.94 -3.78 -21.09
CA THR A 644 30.87 -4.66 -20.59
C THR A 644 30.95 -4.67 -19.06
N ASP A 645 30.73 -3.51 -18.44
CA ASP A 645 30.40 -3.45 -17.02
C ASP A 645 28.90 -3.66 -16.90
N THR A 646 28.49 -4.90 -17.18
CA THR A 646 27.21 -5.41 -16.75
C THR A 646 27.28 -5.54 -15.23
N VAL A 647 27.03 -4.46 -14.49
CA VAL A 647 26.73 -4.52 -13.06
C VAL A 647 25.33 -5.11 -12.91
N MET A 648 25.26 -6.42 -13.10
CA MET A 648 24.23 -7.20 -12.42
C MET A 648 24.46 -6.96 -10.93
N LEU A 649 23.55 -6.23 -10.29
CA LEU A 649 23.35 -6.31 -8.84
C LEU A 649 22.77 -7.70 -8.52
N THR A 650 23.56 -8.75 -8.75
CA THR A 650 23.38 -9.97 -7.99
C THR A 650 23.72 -9.60 -6.56
N SER A 651 22.72 -9.54 -5.70
CA SER A 651 22.95 -9.55 -4.25
C SER A 651 23.83 -10.77 -3.96
N THR A 652 25.10 -10.53 -3.62
CA THR A 652 26.02 -11.60 -3.25
C THR A 652 25.68 -12.05 -1.84
N LEU A 653 24.56 -12.76 -1.72
CA LEU A 653 24.33 -13.68 -0.61
C LEU A 653 25.62 -14.49 -0.44
N ASP A 654 26.23 -14.41 0.73
CA ASP A 654 27.45 -15.15 1.01
C ASP A 654 27.10 -16.64 1.16
N TRP A 655 27.22 -17.38 0.05
CA TRP A 655 27.02 -18.83 0.03
C TRP A 655 28.01 -19.55 0.96
N SER A 656 29.13 -18.95 1.38
CA SER A 656 30.05 -19.61 2.31
C SER A 656 29.43 -19.76 3.71
N SER A 657 28.66 -18.77 4.17
CA SER A 657 27.89 -18.82 5.42
C SER A 657 26.76 -19.85 5.36
N ILE A 658 26.02 -19.91 4.25
CA ILE A 658 24.92 -20.89 4.04
C ILE A 658 25.46 -22.33 3.95
N LEU A 659 26.61 -22.53 3.27
CA LEU A 659 27.25 -23.84 3.17
C LEU A 659 27.82 -24.30 4.53
N LEU A 660 28.35 -23.38 5.35
CA LEU A 660 28.76 -23.70 6.72
C LEU A 660 27.58 -24.14 7.58
N GLY A 661 26.44 -23.45 7.46
CA GLY A 661 25.18 -23.81 8.13
C GLY A 661 24.69 -25.21 7.74
N LEU A 662 24.65 -25.53 6.45
CA LEU A 662 24.24 -26.86 5.96
C LEU A 662 25.21 -27.98 6.34
N ILE A 663 26.52 -27.71 6.39
CA ILE A 663 27.52 -28.68 6.86
C ILE A 663 27.36 -28.91 8.38
N LEU A 664 27.09 -27.87 9.17
CA LEU A 664 26.81 -28.02 10.60
C LEU A 664 25.49 -28.75 10.87
N LEU A 665 24.43 -28.48 10.09
CA LEU A 665 23.15 -29.19 10.19
C LEU A 665 23.30 -30.69 9.90
N THR A 666 24.03 -31.05 8.84
CA THR A 666 24.26 -32.45 8.45
C THR A 666 25.23 -33.18 9.38
N MET A 667 26.15 -32.48 10.06
CA MET A 667 26.95 -33.05 11.14
C MET A 667 26.15 -33.22 12.44
N GLY A 668 25.25 -32.28 12.78
CA GLY A 668 24.33 -32.40 13.92
C GLY A 668 23.37 -33.59 13.78
N ILE A 669 22.74 -33.76 12.62
CA ILE A 669 21.82 -34.88 12.33
C ILE A 669 22.54 -36.24 12.41
N ASN A 670 23.81 -36.32 12.01
CA ASN A 670 24.62 -37.54 12.14
C ASN A 670 25.15 -37.80 13.56
N ALA A 671 25.30 -36.77 14.40
CA ALA A 671 25.57 -36.95 15.82
C ALA A 671 24.36 -37.54 16.56
N PHE A 672 23.15 -37.07 16.27
CA PHE A 672 21.92 -37.56 16.89
C PHE A 672 21.64 -39.04 16.58
N LYS A 673 21.93 -39.50 15.35
CA LYS A 673 21.84 -40.93 14.97
C LYS A 673 22.93 -41.84 15.59
N ARG A 674 23.87 -41.30 16.38
CA ARG A 674 24.89 -42.07 17.13
C ARG A 674 24.70 -42.09 18.65
N HIS A 675 23.59 -41.52 19.17
CA HIS A 675 23.21 -41.62 20.58
C HIS A 675 21.89 -42.37 20.85
N ARG A 676 21.28 -42.96 19.81
CA ARG A 676 20.33 -44.08 19.97
C ARG A 676 20.96 -45.38 19.47
N ARG A 677 21.74 -46.00 20.34
CA ARG A 677 22.12 -47.42 20.32
C ARG A 677 22.36 -47.92 21.73
#